data_AF-A0A9P1GEW1-F1
#
_entry.id   AF-A0A9P1GEW1-F1
#
_cell.length_a   1.000
_cell.length_b   1.000
_cell.length_c   1.000
_cell.angle_alpha   90.00
_cell.angle_beta   90.00
_cell.angle_gamma   90.00
#
_symmetry.space_group_name_H-M   'P 1'
#
loop_
_entity.id
_entity.type
_entity.pdbx_description
1 polymer ?
#
loop_
_entity_poly.entity_id
_entity_poly.type
_entity_poly.pdbx_seq_one_letter_code
_entity_poly.pdbx_strand_id
1 'polypeptide(L)'
;MAAVRCQWALAELEQASISERTCNKVIATCGRQIQWQRAIQVLFQMVEVRQATSISCNSCMVACSRASHWQKALHLMRCLRGFIRHDGVTYKQAARAAGESSWRSGLRLLQEGFERMTEADVIHYDLALSLRQSAGSDHWPEALHLMKNMVEAQVQADVRSYSSSMTFEAAWPTIGLLFQDLLQRMEADEYTCNTAVSAAPWVRAWCLLRRKEHGMSVVSHNAAMAGTPWFKAVQVLHTLETGGLKLTAVSSGTILSQSRDMEWQRPLWFLSRCQSRDIQSNSIVQSNVLAAHVDSGHWQETLGNVMAYHSRGGNLNVALKTLSLSAFSQAASWQKALALSASERIDVVLLNALVTCCARVARWQEGLEVVCGSLVRHSLRASVVTFNAALSACAAGMMLALGEAGFWQHAFEILKMFSSCSCEANVVSFTTAITACPAHQWPQSLVLVQQAASDAAGETSWAAAVTTLGRAVRWREAMCLGHIAMEGTHDAVMLAYATAVEKMSLEMRASCDSLPPVMGNACSEGCYQMLGGGSAQVTELRACKKELKELIETRNCHPILVRLAWHDSGTYDQRIKEWPQCGGANGAIRFDPEMNMGANAGLDKARGYLQKIHEAHPTVSWADLIQLASATAIEMAGGPVIKMKYGRVSVTGPEQCAGPQSRQGFKGNAGLPDAAPGADGTFGCGAKTPEEHLRNVFGKKMGFTDQDIVALSGAHTIGRVFKERSGACPFGYGEQAASKYTKGSCIVRKDKKSGCGMVGGAAWTKNWLTFDNSYYTDYKQAMDDDDLMWLPTDACLHEDPEFKKYFYKYAGDQAAFFQDYASAHKKLSELGCKFDPPAGFQI
;
A
#
# COMPACT_ATOMS: atom_id res chain seq x y z
N MET A 1 12.62 55.07 14.51
CA MET A 1 12.87 55.75 13.22
C MET A 1 11.93 55.31 12.07
N ALA A 2 11.68 54.01 11.84
CA ALA A 2 10.84 53.56 10.71
C ALA A 2 9.32 53.85 10.86
N ALA A 3 8.76 53.76 12.08
CA ALA A 3 7.37 54.14 12.36
C ALA A 3 7.10 55.64 12.17
N VAL A 4 8.06 56.47 12.59
CA VAL A 4 8.02 57.93 12.43
C VAL A 4 8.07 58.33 10.94
N ARG A 5 8.88 57.65 10.12
CA ARG A 5 8.90 57.85 8.65
C ARG A 5 7.58 57.48 7.96
N CYS A 6 6.86 56.48 8.48
CA CYS A 6 5.55 56.07 7.95
C CYS A 6 4.48 57.13 8.27
N GLN A 7 4.48 57.66 9.50
CA GLN A 7 3.61 58.76 9.90
C GLN A 7 3.90 60.06 9.14
N TRP A 8 5.17 60.36 8.86
CA TRP A 8 5.56 61.53 8.06
C TRP A 8 5.11 61.42 6.59
N ALA A 9 5.27 60.25 5.96
CA ALA A 9 4.82 60.02 4.60
C ALA A 9 3.28 60.00 4.45
N LEU A 10 2.55 59.67 5.54
CA LEU A 10 1.09 59.76 5.61
C LEU A 10 0.61 61.21 5.79
N ALA A 11 1.33 62.04 6.56
CA ALA A 11 1.04 63.46 6.70
C ALA A 11 1.32 64.25 5.40
N GLU A 12 2.31 63.84 4.60
CA GLU A 12 2.57 64.40 3.26
C GLU A 12 1.47 64.05 2.24
N LEU A 13 0.78 62.92 2.39
CA LEU A 13 -0.33 62.49 1.52
C LEU A 13 -1.60 63.32 1.71
N GLU A 14 -1.82 63.90 2.91
CA GLU A 14 -2.96 64.77 3.19
C GLU A 14 -2.76 66.20 2.66
N GLN A 15 -1.54 66.59 2.28
CA GLN A 15 -1.20 67.97 1.91
C GLN A 15 -0.69 68.16 0.46
N ALA A 16 -0.36 67.10 -0.28
CA ALA A 16 0.20 67.21 -1.63
C ALA A 16 -0.62 66.48 -2.71
N SER A 17 -0.64 67.04 -3.92
CA SER A 17 -1.15 66.37 -5.12
C SER A 17 -0.56 64.96 -5.24
N ILE A 18 -1.42 63.95 -5.18
CA ILE A 18 -1.06 62.55 -5.03
C ILE A 18 -0.22 62.11 -6.23
N SER A 19 1.07 61.83 -6.00
CA SER A 19 1.96 61.24 -7.00
C SER A 19 2.01 59.72 -6.85
N GLU A 20 1.97 59.00 -7.98
CA GLU A 20 2.06 57.53 -8.04
C GLU A 20 3.27 56.99 -7.25
N ARG A 21 4.43 57.67 -7.33
CA ARG A 21 5.67 57.28 -6.65
C ARG A 21 5.54 57.37 -5.13
N THR A 22 4.87 58.38 -4.60
CA THR A 22 4.67 58.56 -3.16
C THR A 22 3.78 57.44 -2.61
N CYS A 23 2.66 57.14 -3.29
CA CYS A 23 1.75 56.08 -2.86
C CYS A 23 2.39 54.69 -2.91
N ASN A 24 3.14 54.36 -3.96
CA ASN A 24 3.86 53.09 -4.06
C ASN A 24 4.90 52.92 -2.94
N LYS A 25 5.57 54.01 -2.54
CA LYS A 25 6.52 54.00 -1.42
C LYS A 25 5.81 53.77 -0.08
N VAL A 26 4.63 54.37 0.11
CA VAL A 26 3.79 54.18 1.30
C VAL A 26 3.29 52.73 1.39
N ILE A 27 2.76 52.17 0.31
CA ILE A 27 2.33 50.75 0.25
C ILE A 27 3.52 49.82 0.58
N ALA A 28 4.70 50.08 0.02
CA ALA A 28 5.90 49.29 0.32
C ALA A 28 6.35 49.40 1.78
N THR A 29 6.24 50.58 2.40
CA THR A 29 6.53 50.76 3.83
C THR A 29 5.50 50.08 4.73
N CYS A 30 4.21 50.13 4.37
CA CYS A 30 3.14 49.40 5.07
C CYS A 30 3.40 47.88 5.02
N GLY A 31 3.85 47.37 3.88
CA GLY A 31 4.22 45.96 3.72
C GLY A 31 5.41 45.50 4.56
N ARG A 32 6.36 46.40 4.89
CA ARG A 32 7.45 46.08 5.83
C ARG A 32 7.00 46.06 7.29
N GLN A 33 5.90 46.75 7.61
CA GLN A 33 5.34 46.82 8.96
C GLN A 33 4.10 45.92 9.15
N ILE A 34 3.81 45.02 8.21
CA ILE A 34 2.69 44.06 8.29
C ILE A 34 1.31 44.77 8.39
N GLN A 35 1.23 46.05 7.99
CA GLN A 35 -0.01 46.83 7.98
C GLN A 35 -0.77 46.68 6.65
N TRP A 36 -1.29 45.47 6.39
CA TRP A 36 -1.95 45.11 5.13
C TRP A 36 -3.25 45.89 4.87
N GLN A 37 -4.02 46.22 5.91
CA GLN A 37 -5.29 46.97 5.80
C GLN A 37 -5.08 48.35 5.19
N ARG A 38 -4.07 49.08 5.68
CA ARG A 38 -3.73 50.42 5.20
C ARG A 38 -3.15 50.39 3.79
N ALA A 39 -2.37 49.35 3.45
CA ALA A 39 -1.87 49.15 2.10
C ALA A 39 -3.02 48.97 1.08
N ILE A 40 -4.07 48.24 1.45
CA ILE A 40 -5.27 48.06 0.62
C ILE A 40 -6.06 49.37 0.49
N GLN A 41 -6.24 50.13 1.58
CA GLN A 41 -6.93 51.43 1.57
C GLN A 41 -6.26 52.42 0.61
N VAL A 42 -4.93 52.56 0.69
CA VAL A 42 -4.17 53.43 -0.22
C VAL A 42 -4.28 52.96 -1.67
N LEU A 43 -4.29 51.65 -1.92
CA LEU A 43 -4.48 51.11 -3.26
C LEU A 43 -5.87 51.43 -3.84
N PHE A 44 -6.94 51.33 -3.06
CA PHE A 44 -8.30 51.68 -3.51
C PHE A 44 -8.42 53.17 -3.82
N GLN A 45 -7.81 54.05 -3.02
CA GLN A 45 -7.72 55.48 -3.33
C GLN A 45 -6.98 55.73 -4.65
N MET A 46 -5.90 54.99 -4.94
CA MET A 46 -5.22 55.08 -6.24
C MET A 46 -6.09 54.60 -7.42
N VAL A 47 -6.96 53.60 -7.20
CA VAL A 47 -7.88 53.10 -8.22
C VAL A 47 -8.97 54.14 -8.53
N GLU A 48 -9.51 54.81 -7.52
CA GLU A 48 -10.48 55.91 -7.69
C GLU A 48 -9.91 57.07 -8.50
N VAL A 49 -8.63 57.38 -8.29
CA VAL A 49 -7.91 58.46 -9.02
C VAL A 49 -7.29 57.96 -10.35
N ARG A 50 -7.52 56.69 -10.74
CA ARG A 50 -6.96 56.02 -11.95
C ARG A 50 -5.42 56.08 -12.08
N GLN A 51 -4.71 56.09 -10.95
CA GLN A 51 -3.25 56.08 -10.92
C GLN A 51 -2.66 54.71 -10.51
N ALA A 52 -3.52 53.72 -10.22
CA ALA A 52 -3.05 52.40 -9.81
C ALA A 52 -2.38 51.63 -10.96
N THR A 53 -1.14 51.18 -10.75
CA THR A 53 -0.38 50.38 -11.71
C THR A 53 -0.18 48.94 -11.22
N SER A 54 0.36 48.07 -12.08
CA SER A 54 0.70 46.69 -11.69
C SER A 54 1.70 46.67 -10.51
N ILE A 55 2.58 47.67 -10.41
CA ILE A 55 3.55 47.83 -9.32
C ILE A 55 2.84 48.10 -7.98
N SER A 56 1.81 48.93 -7.97
CA SER A 56 0.98 49.23 -6.79
C SER A 56 0.26 47.98 -6.30
N CYS A 57 -0.33 47.22 -7.23
CA CYS A 57 -0.99 45.95 -6.97
C CYS A 57 -0.01 44.91 -6.40
N ASN A 58 1.16 44.75 -7.03
CA ASN A 58 2.20 43.80 -6.62
C ASN A 58 2.72 44.09 -5.20
N SER A 59 2.95 45.36 -4.88
CA SER A 59 3.41 45.79 -3.56
C SER A 59 2.37 45.51 -2.46
N CYS A 60 1.09 45.68 -2.78
CA CYS A 60 -0.01 45.38 -1.86
C CYS A 60 -0.21 43.87 -1.65
N MET A 61 -0.06 43.06 -2.70
CA MET A 61 -0.08 41.59 -2.58
C MET A 61 1.06 41.07 -1.69
N VAL A 62 2.27 41.63 -1.81
CA VAL A 62 3.41 41.29 -0.93
C VAL A 62 3.12 41.66 0.52
N ALA A 63 2.45 42.79 0.77
CA ALA A 63 2.01 43.18 2.11
C ALA A 63 1.00 42.19 2.70
N CYS A 64 0.05 41.69 1.90
CA CYS A 64 -0.93 40.68 2.30
C CYS A 64 -0.28 39.31 2.58
N SER A 65 0.70 38.91 1.75
CA SER A 65 1.46 37.68 1.93
C SER A 65 2.26 37.67 3.23
N ARG A 66 2.95 38.78 3.55
CA ARG A 66 3.68 38.94 4.82
C ARG A 66 2.80 38.92 6.08
N ALA A 67 1.52 39.23 5.93
CA ALA A 67 0.53 39.17 7.00
C ALA A 67 -0.23 37.83 7.04
N SER A 68 0.22 36.80 6.31
CA SER A 68 -0.40 35.47 6.23
C SER A 68 -1.86 35.48 5.75
N HIS A 69 -2.28 36.51 5.00
CA HIS A 69 -3.63 36.64 4.45
C HIS A 69 -3.67 36.44 2.93
N TRP A 70 -3.32 35.23 2.48
CA TRP A 70 -3.23 34.89 1.06
C TRP A 70 -4.57 35.02 0.30
N GLN A 71 -5.69 34.70 0.94
CA GLN A 71 -7.04 34.80 0.35
C GLN A 71 -7.36 36.23 -0.09
N LYS A 72 -6.94 37.22 0.70
CA LYS A 72 -7.14 38.64 0.40
C LYS A 72 -6.29 39.10 -0.77
N ALA A 73 -5.06 38.60 -0.90
CA ALA A 73 -4.20 38.87 -2.05
C ALA A 73 -4.83 38.34 -3.35
N LEU A 74 -5.39 37.14 -3.33
CA LEU A 74 -6.07 36.55 -4.49
C LEU A 74 -7.39 37.25 -4.84
N HIS A 75 -8.16 37.63 -3.82
CA HIS A 75 -9.38 38.42 -4.00
C HIS A 75 -9.06 39.78 -4.63
N LEU A 76 -8.03 40.47 -4.13
CA LEU A 76 -7.57 41.75 -4.67
C LEU A 76 -7.21 41.65 -6.16
N MET A 77 -6.46 40.60 -6.55
CA MET A 77 -6.12 40.37 -7.96
C MET A 77 -7.36 40.16 -8.85
N ARG A 78 -8.38 39.46 -8.33
CA ARG A 78 -9.65 39.24 -9.05
C ARG A 78 -10.46 40.52 -9.19
N CYS A 79 -10.57 41.31 -8.12
CA CYS A 79 -11.28 42.60 -8.15
C CYS A 79 -10.62 43.60 -9.11
N LEU A 80 -9.29 43.59 -9.20
CA LEU A 80 -8.54 44.52 -10.05
C LEU A 80 -8.40 44.07 -11.51
N ARG A 81 -8.89 42.88 -11.89
CA ARG A 81 -8.83 42.37 -13.29
C ARG A 81 -9.49 43.30 -14.31
N GLY A 82 -10.50 44.09 -13.89
CA GLY A 82 -11.19 45.05 -14.76
C GLY A 82 -10.53 46.43 -14.84
N PHE A 83 -9.59 46.74 -13.94
CA PHE A 83 -9.01 48.07 -13.78
C PHE A 83 -7.53 48.13 -14.14
N ILE A 84 -6.79 47.04 -13.94
CA ILE A 84 -5.35 46.96 -14.14
C ILE A 84 -5.03 45.74 -15.01
N ARG A 85 -4.20 45.93 -16.04
CA ARG A 85 -3.66 44.82 -16.83
C ARG A 85 -2.59 44.11 -16.00
N HIS A 86 -2.87 42.85 -15.63
CA HIS A 86 -1.93 42.02 -14.86
C HIS A 86 -0.76 41.58 -15.75
N ASP A 87 0.46 41.77 -15.24
CA ASP A 87 1.70 41.33 -15.89
C ASP A 87 2.22 40.02 -15.28
N GLY A 88 3.27 39.45 -15.87
CA GLY A 88 3.87 38.19 -15.38
C GLY A 88 4.42 38.30 -13.95
N VAL A 89 4.76 39.51 -13.48
CA VAL A 89 5.19 39.75 -12.10
C VAL A 89 3.99 39.68 -11.15
N THR A 90 2.80 40.14 -11.57
CA THR A 90 1.56 40.03 -10.80
C THR A 90 1.16 38.57 -10.57
N TYR A 91 1.15 37.73 -11.62
CA TYR A 91 0.86 36.30 -11.46
C TYR A 91 1.87 35.60 -10.55
N LYS A 92 3.16 35.91 -10.69
CA LYS A 92 4.23 35.39 -9.80
C LYS A 92 4.00 35.77 -8.34
N GLN A 93 3.69 37.03 -8.05
CA GLN A 93 3.47 37.47 -6.66
C GLN A 93 2.18 36.88 -6.07
N ALA A 94 1.13 36.71 -6.85
CA ALA A 94 -0.10 36.06 -6.43
C ALA A 94 0.11 34.57 -6.11
N ALA A 95 0.85 33.86 -6.98
CA ALA A 95 1.21 32.45 -6.76
C ALA A 95 2.10 32.28 -5.52
N ARG A 96 3.08 33.18 -5.33
CA ARG A 96 3.93 33.21 -4.13
C ARG A 96 3.15 33.53 -2.86
N ALA A 97 2.14 34.40 -2.94
CA ALA A 97 1.26 34.72 -1.83
C ALA A 97 0.38 33.53 -1.43
N ALA A 98 -0.06 32.70 -2.39
CA ALA A 98 -0.82 31.48 -2.12
C ALA A 98 0.01 30.44 -1.35
N GLY A 99 1.31 30.35 -1.63
CA GLY A 99 2.28 29.57 -0.86
C GLY A 99 1.89 28.11 -0.58
N GLU A 100 2.39 27.56 0.53
CA GLU A 100 2.13 26.19 1.00
C GLU A 100 0.64 25.95 1.34
N SER A 101 -0.06 26.98 1.82
CA SER A 101 -1.44 26.86 2.32
C SER A 101 -2.50 26.66 1.22
N SER A 102 -2.20 27.02 -0.04
CA SER A 102 -3.11 26.81 -1.16
C SER A 102 -2.37 26.62 -2.49
N TRP A 103 -1.48 25.61 -2.53
CA TRP A 103 -0.65 25.28 -3.69
C TRP A 103 -1.45 25.12 -5.00
N ARG A 104 -2.65 24.51 -4.95
CA ARG A 104 -3.53 24.33 -6.12
C ARG A 104 -3.96 25.64 -6.75
N SER A 105 -4.30 26.62 -5.91
CA SER A 105 -4.70 27.96 -6.38
C SER A 105 -3.51 28.69 -7.00
N GLY A 106 -2.31 28.52 -6.41
CA GLY A 106 -1.07 29.06 -6.94
C GLY A 106 -0.70 28.50 -8.30
N LEU A 107 -0.77 27.18 -8.48
CA LEU A 107 -0.48 26.52 -9.77
C LEU A 107 -1.47 26.92 -10.87
N ARG A 108 -2.77 26.99 -10.55
CA ARG A 108 -3.78 27.46 -11.51
C ARG A 108 -3.51 28.89 -11.98
N LEU A 109 -3.09 29.77 -11.08
CA LEU A 109 -2.72 31.14 -11.43
C LEU A 109 -1.46 31.21 -12.28
N LEU A 110 -0.48 30.33 -12.04
CA LEU A 110 0.70 30.23 -12.91
C LEU A 110 0.33 29.72 -14.30
N GLN A 111 -0.57 28.72 -14.41
CA GLN A 111 -1.08 28.21 -15.68
C GLN A 111 -1.85 29.28 -16.47
N GLU A 112 -2.78 29.99 -15.82
CA GLU A 112 -3.45 31.16 -16.41
C GLU A 112 -2.44 32.26 -16.80
N GLY A 113 -1.33 32.36 -16.08
CA GLY A 113 -0.19 33.22 -16.43
C GLY A 113 0.50 32.74 -17.71
N PHE A 114 0.88 31.46 -17.80
CA PHE A 114 1.57 30.88 -18.96
C PHE A 114 0.76 31.02 -20.25
N GLU A 115 -0.56 30.86 -20.19
CA GLU A 115 -1.46 31.01 -21.35
C GLU A 115 -1.59 32.46 -21.84
N ARG A 116 -1.28 33.45 -20.99
CA ARG A 116 -1.47 34.88 -21.28
C ARG A 116 -0.17 35.66 -21.45
N MET A 117 0.98 35.05 -21.16
CA MET A 117 2.31 35.65 -21.29
C MET A 117 2.90 35.32 -22.66
N THR A 118 3.64 36.27 -23.26
CA THR A 118 4.38 36.05 -24.51
C THR A 118 5.74 35.39 -24.29
N GLU A 119 6.33 35.51 -23.09
CA GLU A 119 7.59 34.84 -22.69
C GLU A 119 7.54 34.54 -21.19
N ALA A 120 7.82 33.30 -20.79
CA ALA A 120 7.89 32.88 -19.39
C ALA A 120 9.35 32.63 -18.98
N ASP A 121 9.76 33.11 -17.81
CA ASP A 121 11.14 33.03 -17.35
C ASP A 121 11.39 31.79 -16.45
N VAL A 122 12.66 31.47 -16.21
CA VAL A 122 13.13 30.42 -15.27
C VAL A 122 12.41 30.49 -13.91
N ILE A 123 12.21 31.72 -13.41
CA ILE A 123 11.62 31.99 -12.11
C ILE A 123 10.16 31.49 -12.02
N HIS A 124 9.41 31.47 -13.13
CA HIS A 124 8.03 30.97 -13.15
C HIS A 124 7.98 29.45 -13.02
N TYR A 125 8.89 28.74 -13.69
CA TYR A 125 9.04 27.29 -13.58
C TYR A 125 9.54 26.88 -12.20
N ASP A 126 10.51 27.58 -11.62
CA ASP A 126 10.99 27.34 -10.25
C ASP A 126 9.90 27.53 -9.19
N LEU A 127 9.04 28.54 -9.38
CA LEU A 127 7.92 28.77 -8.47
C LEU A 127 6.86 27.67 -8.62
N ALA A 128 6.62 27.18 -9.83
CA ALA A 128 5.72 26.04 -10.06
C ALA A 128 6.26 24.76 -9.41
N LEU A 129 7.56 24.48 -9.55
CA LEU A 129 8.23 23.34 -8.91
C LEU A 129 8.15 23.44 -7.38
N SER A 130 8.42 24.62 -6.80
CA SER A 130 8.36 24.77 -5.33
C SER A 130 6.93 24.70 -4.77
N LEU A 131 5.93 25.26 -5.45
CA LEU A 131 4.53 25.10 -5.07
C LEU A 131 4.06 23.65 -5.20
N ARG A 132 4.58 22.89 -6.19
CA ARG A 132 4.24 21.48 -6.34
C ARG A 132 4.87 20.62 -5.25
N GLN A 133 6.08 20.96 -4.80
CA GLN A 133 6.73 20.31 -3.65
C GLN A 133 5.87 20.41 -2.38
N SER A 134 5.22 21.55 -2.14
CA SER A 134 4.31 21.74 -0.99
C SER A 134 3.07 20.83 -1.01
N ALA A 135 2.77 20.18 -2.15
CA ALA A 135 1.64 19.25 -2.30
C ALA A 135 1.96 17.80 -1.89
N GLY A 136 3.22 17.50 -1.56
CA GLY A 136 3.74 16.15 -1.31
C GLY A 136 4.76 15.72 -2.36
N SER A 137 5.70 14.86 -1.94
CA SER A 137 6.86 14.39 -2.71
C SER A 137 6.51 13.43 -3.85
N ASP A 138 5.31 12.83 -3.87
CA ASP A 138 4.91 11.75 -4.79
C ASP A 138 4.68 12.15 -6.26
N HIS A 139 4.68 13.45 -6.59
CA HIS A 139 4.25 13.96 -7.90
C HIS A 139 5.41 14.23 -8.89
N TRP A 140 6.43 13.37 -8.90
CA TRP A 140 7.60 13.54 -9.77
C TRP A 140 7.32 13.57 -11.31
N PRO A 141 6.28 12.90 -11.88
CA PRO A 141 6.05 12.96 -13.33
C PRO A 141 5.68 14.37 -13.82
N GLU A 142 4.97 15.12 -12.98
CA GLU A 142 4.60 16.50 -13.29
C GLU A 142 5.79 17.46 -13.18
N ALA A 143 6.71 17.22 -12.25
CA ALA A 143 7.97 17.96 -12.17
C ALA A 143 8.82 17.77 -13.43
N LEU A 144 8.89 16.55 -13.96
CA LEU A 144 9.55 16.29 -15.25
C LEU A 144 8.82 16.95 -16.43
N HIS A 145 7.49 16.96 -16.40
CA HIS A 145 6.72 17.65 -17.43
C HIS A 145 7.01 19.17 -17.43
N LEU A 146 7.13 19.80 -16.24
CA LEU A 146 7.54 21.19 -16.12
C LEU A 146 8.96 21.43 -16.65
N MET A 147 9.92 20.55 -16.35
CA MET A 147 11.29 20.61 -16.88
C MET A 147 11.31 20.45 -18.41
N LYS A 148 10.47 19.57 -18.97
CA LYS A 148 10.34 19.39 -20.43
C LYS A 148 9.75 20.63 -21.08
N ASN A 149 8.68 21.20 -20.51
CA ASN A 149 8.06 22.43 -21.01
C ASN A 149 9.03 23.62 -20.97
N MET A 150 9.91 23.65 -19.97
CA MET A 150 10.96 24.66 -19.87
C MET A 150 11.98 24.56 -21.03
N VAL A 151 12.39 23.34 -21.40
CA VAL A 151 13.27 23.09 -22.55
C VAL A 151 12.57 23.41 -23.88
N GLU A 152 11.29 23.03 -24.03
CA GLU A 152 10.48 23.35 -25.22
C GLU A 152 10.29 24.85 -25.39
N ALA A 153 10.16 25.59 -24.28
CA ALA A 153 10.09 27.05 -24.27
C ALA A 153 11.46 27.75 -24.46
N GLN A 154 12.54 27.00 -24.72
CA GLN A 154 13.91 27.53 -24.87
C GLN A 154 14.43 28.28 -23.63
N VAL A 155 13.93 27.94 -22.44
CA VAL A 155 14.35 28.53 -21.17
C VAL A 155 15.41 27.63 -20.53
N GLN A 156 16.59 28.18 -20.20
CA GLN A 156 17.67 27.38 -19.59
C GLN A 156 17.42 27.12 -18.10
N ALA A 157 17.34 25.85 -17.71
CA ALA A 157 17.25 25.44 -16.31
C ALA A 157 18.51 25.83 -15.53
N ASP A 158 18.31 26.35 -14.32
CA ASP A 158 19.40 26.67 -13.41
C ASP A 158 19.58 25.60 -12.33
N VAL A 159 20.60 25.75 -11.48
CA VAL A 159 20.89 24.82 -10.39
C VAL A 159 19.68 24.64 -9.44
N ARG A 160 18.85 25.68 -9.26
CA ARG A 160 17.65 25.66 -8.41
C ARG A 160 16.52 24.84 -9.06
N SER A 161 16.34 24.93 -10.37
CA SER A 161 15.37 24.13 -11.13
C SER A 161 15.66 22.63 -10.99
N TYR A 162 16.92 22.25 -11.18
CA TYR A 162 17.37 20.86 -11.01
C TYR A 162 17.25 20.39 -9.56
N SER A 163 17.69 21.21 -8.60
CA SER A 163 17.60 20.88 -7.18
C SER A 163 16.15 20.66 -6.74
N SER A 164 15.24 21.57 -7.09
CA SER A 164 13.81 21.44 -6.77
C SER A 164 13.20 20.18 -7.39
N SER A 165 13.60 19.84 -8.62
CA SER A 165 13.14 18.62 -9.30
C SER A 165 13.66 17.32 -8.68
N MET A 166 14.87 17.33 -8.12
CA MET A 166 15.46 16.15 -7.45
C MET A 166 14.93 15.91 -6.03
N THR A 167 14.20 16.88 -5.44
CA THR A 167 13.57 16.70 -4.12
C THR A 167 12.28 15.87 -4.14
N PHE A 168 11.69 15.62 -5.31
CA PHE A 168 10.53 14.74 -5.43
C PHE A 168 10.93 13.27 -5.19
N GLU A 169 10.02 12.46 -4.65
CA GLU A 169 10.19 11.02 -4.42
C GLU A 169 10.10 10.25 -5.76
N ALA A 170 11.09 10.48 -6.62
CA ALA A 170 11.26 9.77 -7.87
C ALA A 170 12.21 8.58 -7.68
N ALA A 171 12.03 7.55 -8.52
CA ALA A 171 12.99 6.46 -8.58
C ALA A 171 14.39 6.99 -8.97
N TRP A 172 15.42 6.51 -8.28
CA TRP A 172 16.81 6.93 -8.51
C TRP A 172 17.28 7.00 -9.97
N PRO A 173 16.90 6.09 -10.88
CA PRO A 173 17.30 6.20 -12.28
C PRO A 173 16.96 7.56 -12.90
N THR A 174 15.81 8.13 -12.54
CA THR A 174 15.35 9.44 -13.01
C THR A 174 16.19 10.58 -12.40
N ILE A 175 16.41 10.54 -11.08
CA ILE A 175 17.21 11.55 -10.36
C ILE A 175 18.67 11.53 -10.83
N GLY A 176 19.22 10.33 -11.06
CA GLY A 176 20.56 10.14 -11.58
C GLY A 176 20.75 10.72 -12.99
N LEU A 177 19.75 10.61 -13.86
CA LEU A 177 19.78 11.22 -15.19
C LEU A 177 19.73 12.75 -15.11
N LEU A 178 18.86 13.31 -14.25
CA LEU A 178 18.80 14.76 -14.02
C LEU A 178 20.12 15.32 -13.45
N PHE A 179 20.73 14.60 -12.51
CA PHE A 179 22.01 15.01 -11.93
C PHE A 179 23.16 14.91 -12.95
N GLN A 180 23.15 13.90 -13.82
CA GLN A 180 24.13 13.77 -14.89
C GLN A 180 23.99 14.87 -15.95
N ASP A 181 22.75 15.22 -16.33
CA ASP A 181 22.47 16.33 -17.25
C ASP A 181 22.88 17.68 -16.62
N LEU A 182 22.65 17.89 -15.32
CA LEU A 182 23.17 19.07 -14.60
C LEU A 182 24.70 19.14 -14.67
N LEU A 183 25.41 18.05 -14.35
CA LEU A 183 26.88 18.03 -14.36
C LEU A 183 27.50 18.23 -15.76
N GLN A 184 26.75 17.95 -16.83
CA GLN A 184 27.19 18.24 -18.19
C GLN A 184 27.04 19.72 -18.57
N ARG A 185 26.14 20.45 -17.90
CA ARG A 185 25.78 21.83 -18.26
C ARG A 185 26.33 22.87 -17.28
N MET A 186 26.42 22.52 -15.99
CA MET A 186 26.68 23.46 -14.90
C MET A 186 27.45 22.80 -13.74
N GLU A 187 28.09 23.60 -12.89
CA GLU A 187 28.65 23.11 -11.64
C GLU A 187 27.56 22.91 -10.57
N ALA A 188 27.53 21.72 -9.97
CA ALA A 188 26.62 21.42 -8.86
C ALA A 188 27.10 22.08 -7.55
N ASP A 189 26.22 22.85 -6.92
CA ASP A 189 26.43 23.38 -5.57
C ASP A 189 26.27 22.30 -4.48
N GLU A 190 26.65 22.64 -3.25
CA GLU A 190 26.61 21.70 -2.12
C GLU A 190 25.18 21.22 -1.82
N TYR A 191 24.19 22.10 -1.97
CA TYR A 191 22.78 21.78 -1.73
C TYR A 191 22.24 20.76 -2.73
N THR A 192 22.57 20.91 -4.00
CA THR A 192 22.20 20.00 -5.09
C THR A 192 22.85 18.63 -4.91
N CYS A 193 24.13 18.59 -4.54
CA CYS A 193 24.82 17.35 -4.19
C CYS A 193 24.16 16.64 -2.99
N ASN A 194 23.81 17.37 -1.94
CA ASN A 194 23.15 16.81 -0.75
C ASN A 194 21.77 16.24 -1.08
N THR A 195 21.02 16.93 -1.94
CA THR A 195 19.70 16.47 -2.43
C THR A 195 19.84 15.18 -3.22
N ALA A 196 20.79 15.13 -4.17
CA ALA A 196 21.05 13.92 -4.96
C ALA A 196 21.53 12.75 -4.09
N VAL A 197 22.41 12.99 -3.11
CA VAL A 197 22.89 11.96 -2.18
C VAL A 197 21.75 11.41 -1.31
N SER A 198 20.84 12.27 -0.86
CA SER A 198 19.70 11.85 -0.01
C SER A 198 18.70 10.96 -0.77
N ALA A 199 18.55 11.18 -2.07
CA ALA A 199 17.65 10.39 -2.93
C ALA A 199 18.32 9.15 -3.54
N ALA A 200 19.63 8.95 -3.31
CA ALA A 200 20.42 7.90 -3.92
C ALA A 200 20.41 6.58 -3.15
N PRO A 201 20.31 5.42 -3.85
CA PRO A 201 20.69 4.14 -3.29
C PRO A 201 22.16 4.22 -2.88
N TRP A 202 22.43 3.80 -1.64
CA TRP A 202 23.74 3.86 -0.99
C TRP A 202 24.95 3.69 -1.91
N VAL A 203 24.98 2.63 -2.72
CA VAL A 203 26.14 2.29 -3.55
C VAL A 203 26.49 3.43 -4.51
N ARG A 204 25.49 4.08 -5.08
CA ARG A 204 25.66 5.19 -6.02
C ARG A 204 25.87 6.52 -5.29
N ALA A 205 25.22 6.72 -4.15
CA ALA A 205 25.50 7.85 -3.24
C ALA A 205 26.98 7.88 -2.83
N TRP A 206 27.52 6.69 -2.52
CA TRP A 206 28.91 6.47 -2.14
C TRP A 206 29.89 6.71 -3.29
N CYS A 207 29.56 6.26 -4.50
CA CYS A 207 30.36 6.58 -5.68
C CYS A 207 30.38 8.09 -6.00
N LEU A 208 29.27 8.80 -5.77
CA LEU A 208 29.20 10.25 -5.92
C LEU A 208 30.08 10.96 -4.88
N LEU A 209 30.04 10.52 -3.62
CA LEU A 209 30.92 11.03 -2.55
C LEU A 209 32.40 10.83 -2.87
N ARG A 210 32.78 9.67 -3.42
CA ARG A 210 34.17 9.39 -3.81
C ARG A 210 34.64 10.16 -5.04
N ARG A 211 33.75 10.59 -5.94
CA ARG A 211 34.12 11.32 -7.16
C ARG A 211 34.42 12.80 -6.91
N LYS A 212 33.82 13.41 -5.88
CA LYS A 212 34.19 14.75 -5.40
C LYS A 212 35.17 14.63 -4.23
N GLU A 213 36.44 14.31 -4.52
CA GLU A 213 37.49 14.16 -3.49
C GLU A 213 37.77 15.47 -2.73
N HIS A 214 37.41 16.64 -3.25
CA HIS A 214 37.61 17.94 -2.60
C HIS A 214 36.33 18.77 -2.57
N GLY A 215 35.68 18.89 -1.40
CA GLY A 215 34.61 19.87 -1.16
C GLY A 215 33.35 19.41 -0.43
N MET A 216 33.22 18.13 -0.04
CA MET A 216 32.01 17.64 0.63
C MET A 216 32.08 17.82 2.15
N SER A 217 31.05 18.44 2.74
CA SER A 217 30.99 18.74 4.17
C SER A 217 30.52 17.53 5.01
N VAL A 218 30.56 17.69 6.33
CA VAL A 218 29.98 16.73 7.30
C VAL A 218 28.48 16.51 7.02
N VAL A 219 27.78 17.52 6.47
CA VAL A 219 26.34 17.43 6.15
C VAL A 219 26.08 16.44 5.03
N SER A 220 26.92 16.42 4.00
CA SER A 220 26.79 15.49 2.87
C SER A 220 26.99 14.04 3.28
N HIS A 221 27.93 13.79 4.18
CA HIS A 221 28.16 12.45 4.73
C HIS A 221 27.02 12.03 5.65
N ASN A 222 26.44 12.96 6.44
CA ASN A 222 25.25 12.69 7.26
C ASN A 222 24.03 12.34 6.39
N ALA A 223 23.83 13.04 5.28
CA ALA A 223 22.77 12.75 4.31
C ALA A 223 22.96 11.35 3.68
N ALA A 224 24.18 11.00 3.31
CA ALA A 224 24.49 9.66 2.79
C ALA A 224 24.24 8.57 3.84
N MET A 225 24.50 8.85 5.12
CA MET A 225 24.25 7.88 6.19
C MET A 225 22.75 7.61 6.35
N ALA A 226 21.88 8.62 6.29
CA ALA A 226 20.45 8.57 6.67
C ALA A 226 19.63 7.41 6.06
N GLY A 227 19.94 6.95 4.85
CA GLY A 227 19.22 5.87 4.14
C GLY A 227 19.99 4.54 4.01
N THR A 228 20.98 4.28 4.87
CA THR A 228 21.92 3.16 4.70
C THR A 228 21.82 2.10 5.80
N PRO A 229 22.13 0.83 5.50
CA PRO A 229 22.30 -0.17 6.54
C PRO A 229 23.44 0.20 7.50
N TRP A 230 23.22 0.05 8.81
CA TRP A 230 24.15 0.43 9.89
C TRP A 230 25.63 0.11 9.64
N PHE A 231 25.94 -1.12 9.20
CA PHE A 231 27.33 -1.52 8.93
C PHE A 231 28.02 -0.63 7.89
N LYS A 232 27.28 -0.18 6.87
CA LYS A 232 27.78 0.70 5.83
C LYS A 232 27.84 2.16 6.30
N ALA A 233 26.91 2.59 7.16
CA ALA A 233 27.00 3.88 7.85
C ALA A 233 28.27 3.97 8.72
N VAL A 234 28.65 2.89 9.40
CA VAL A 234 29.91 2.81 10.16
C VAL A 234 31.14 2.90 9.23
N GLN A 235 31.05 2.39 7.99
CA GLN A 235 32.10 2.59 6.99
C GLN A 235 32.21 4.06 6.55
N VAL A 236 31.09 4.78 6.37
CA VAL A 236 31.10 6.24 6.09
C VAL A 236 31.80 7.00 7.20
N LEU A 237 31.53 6.65 8.46
CA LEU A 237 32.22 7.28 9.58
C LEU A 237 33.72 7.03 9.55
N HIS A 238 34.12 5.80 9.26
CA HIS A 238 35.53 5.48 9.21
C HIS A 238 36.24 6.31 8.14
N THR A 239 35.58 6.53 7.00
CA THR A 239 36.10 7.39 5.94
C THR A 239 36.10 8.87 6.27
N LEU A 240 35.08 9.36 7.00
CA LEU A 240 35.05 10.72 7.56
C LEU A 240 36.25 10.94 8.50
N GLU A 241 36.53 9.94 9.35
CA GLU A 241 37.66 9.96 10.29
C GLU A 241 39.01 9.95 9.57
N THR A 242 39.18 9.09 8.54
CA THR A 242 40.42 9.06 7.74
C THR A 242 40.60 10.32 6.89
N GLY A 243 39.50 11.00 6.55
CA GLY A 243 39.49 12.26 5.80
C GLY A 243 39.75 13.51 6.65
N GLY A 244 40.03 13.37 7.95
CA GLY A 244 40.36 14.49 8.84
C GLY A 244 39.17 15.35 9.29
N LEU A 245 37.93 14.93 9.00
CA LEU A 245 36.72 15.63 9.42
C LEU A 245 36.31 15.18 10.83
N LYS A 246 36.21 16.13 11.77
CA LYS A 246 35.80 15.84 13.15
C LYS A 246 34.34 15.39 13.20
N LEU A 247 34.09 14.26 13.87
CA LEU A 247 32.75 13.77 14.14
C LEU A 247 31.96 14.76 14.99
N THR A 248 30.72 15.02 14.58
CA THR A 248 29.80 15.89 15.32
C THR A 248 28.73 15.08 16.04
N ALA A 249 28.12 15.66 17.07
CA ALA A 249 26.98 15.05 17.77
C ALA A 249 25.82 14.70 16.83
N VAL A 250 25.67 15.43 15.71
CA VAL A 250 24.67 15.15 14.67
C VAL A 250 25.01 13.86 13.92
N SER A 251 26.27 13.67 13.51
CA SER A 251 26.75 12.46 12.84
C SER A 251 26.57 11.21 13.72
N SER A 252 26.87 11.31 15.01
CA SER A 252 26.62 10.24 15.98
C SER A 252 25.13 9.99 16.21
N GLY A 253 24.31 11.05 16.20
CA GLY A 253 22.85 10.98 16.33
C GLY A 253 22.18 10.28 15.15
N THR A 254 22.56 10.59 13.91
CA THR A 254 22.01 10.00 12.68
C THR A 254 22.21 8.49 12.65
N ILE A 255 23.37 8.01 13.08
CA ILE A 255 23.65 6.58 13.15
C ILE A 255 22.84 5.92 14.25
N LEU A 256 22.82 6.48 15.45
CA LEU A 256 22.05 5.92 16.56
C LEU A 256 20.53 5.92 16.30
N SER A 257 20.01 6.84 15.49
CA SER A 257 18.60 6.77 15.06
C SER A 257 18.30 5.56 14.17
N GLN A 258 19.29 5.06 13.41
CA GLN A 258 19.14 3.85 12.58
C GLN A 258 19.25 2.55 13.36
N SER A 259 19.73 2.61 14.62
CA SER A 259 19.81 1.43 15.47
C SER A 259 18.52 1.11 16.24
N ARG A 260 17.42 1.83 16.00
CA ARG A 260 16.14 1.58 16.68
C ARG A 260 15.56 0.19 16.38
N ASP A 261 15.75 -0.31 15.16
CA ASP A 261 15.27 -1.64 14.73
C ASP A 261 16.34 -2.76 14.89
N MET A 262 17.41 -2.51 15.64
CA MET A 262 18.56 -3.42 15.77
C MET A 262 18.75 -3.96 17.20
N GLU A 263 19.60 -4.99 17.34
CA GLU A 263 20.04 -5.53 18.62
C GLU A 263 20.64 -4.43 19.53
N TRP A 264 20.16 -4.32 20.77
CA TRP A 264 20.51 -3.29 21.77
C TRP A 264 22.02 -3.15 22.05
N GLN A 265 22.79 -4.20 21.81
CA GLN A 265 24.25 -4.24 22.04
C GLN A 265 25.03 -3.31 21.09
N ARG A 266 24.52 -3.07 19.88
CA ARG A 266 25.20 -2.27 18.84
C ARG A 266 25.21 -0.76 19.16
N PRO A 267 24.07 -0.15 19.58
CA PRO A 267 24.08 1.22 20.11
C PRO A 267 25.04 1.40 21.30
N LEU A 268 25.14 0.42 22.21
CA LEU A 268 26.05 0.46 23.36
C LEU A 268 27.52 0.41 22.97
N TRP A 269 27.88 -0.49 22.06
CA TRP A 269 29.24 -0.55 21.51
C TRP A 269 29.64 0.80 20.89
N PHE A 270 28.71 1.42 20.15
CA PHE A 270 28.94 2.72 19.54
C PHE A 270 29.05 3.84 20.60
N LEU A 271 28.21 3.82 21.65
CA LEU A 271 28.29 4.76 22.76
C LEU A 271 29.63 4.66 23.51
N SER A 272 30.11 3.44 23.77
CA SER A 272 31.44 3.20 24.37
C SER A 272 32.56 3.77 23.50
N ARG A 273 32.45 3.62 22.18
CA ARG A 273 33.38 4.21 21.19
C ARG A 273 33.31 5.75 21.14
N CYS A 274 32.13 6.36 21.36
CA CYS A 274 32.00 7.81 21.49
C CYS A 274 32.61 8.32 22.80
N GLN A 275 32.42 7.59 23.91
CA GLN A 275 32.94 7.94 25.23
C GLN A 275 34.47 7.86 25.30
N SER A 276 35.09 6.89 24.64
CA SER A 276 36.56 6.79 24.57
C SER A 276 37.23 7.89 23.75
N ARG A 277 36.45 8.69 23.02
CA ARG A 277 36.93 9.74 22.11
C ARG A 277 36.55 11.16 22.56
N ASP A 278 36.12 11.31 23.82
CA ASP A 278 35.81 12.60 24.45
C ASP A 278 34.75 13.44 23.70
N ILE A 279 33.92 12.78 22.87
CA ILE A 279 32.78 13.41 22.23
C ILE A 279 31.73 13.57 23.33
N GLN A 280 31.44 14.81 23.75
CA GLN A 280 30.42 15.07 24.75
C GLN A 280 29.11 14.38 24.35
N SER A 281 28.69 13.38 25.13
CA SER A 281 27.44 12.68 24.86
C SER A 281 26.30 13.64 25.12
N ASN A 282 25.83 14.29 24.07
CA ASN A 282 24.70 15.19 24.18
C ASN A 282 23.43 14.38 24.47
N SER A 283 22.42 15.05 25.02
CA SER A 283 21.14 14.45 25.41
C SER A 283 20.45 13.65 24.29
N ILE A 284 20.69 13.99 23.01
CA ILE A 284 20.18 13.28 21.81
C ILE A 284 20.79 11.88 21.65
N VAL A 285 22.10 11.75 21.91
CA VAL A 285 22.83 10.48 21.82
C VAL A 285 22.33 9.53 22.91
N GLN A 286 22.18 10.05 24.12
CA GLN A 286 21.64 9.30 25.26
C GLN A 286 20.16 8.91 25.03
N SER A 287 19.33 9.81 24.48
CA SER A 287 17.92 9.49 24.23
C SER A 287 17.73 8.39 23.19
N ASN A 288 18.55 8.33 22.13
CA ASN A 288 18.43 7.27 21.11
C ASN A 288 18.89 5.90 21.64
N VAL A 289 19.94 5.87 22.48
CA VAL A 289 20.36 4.63 23.15
C VAL A 289 19.28 4.14 24.10
N LEU A 290 18.72 5.02 24.92
CA LEU A 290 17.66 4.66 25.87
C LEU A 290 16.38 4.21 25.16
N ALA A 291 16.01 4.82 24.03
CA ALA A 291 14.89 4.36 23.21
C ALA A 291 15.09 2.91 22.74
N ALA A 292 16.27 2.58 22.20
CA ALA A 292 16.58 1.21 21.76
C ALA A 292 16.53 0.18 22.90
N HIS A 293 16.91 0.56 24.13
CA HIS A 293 16.77 -0.32 25.29
C HIS A 293 15.34 -0.53 25.77
N VAL A 294 14.51 0.53 25.72
CA VAL A 294 13.08 0.46 26.05
C VAL A 294 12.34 -0.42 25.04
N ASP A 295 12.64 -0.28 23.74
CA ASP A 295 11.99 -1.07 22.69
C ASP A 295 12.38 -2.56 22.76
N SER A 296 13.60 -2.86 23.22
CA SER A 296 14.10 -4.23 23.40
C SER A 296 13.79 -4.85 24.77
N GLY A 297 13.08 -4.15 25.67
CA GLY A 297 12.65 -4.67 26.98
C GLY A 297 13.74 -4.77 28.05
N HIS A 298 14.94 -4.23 27.82
CA HIS A 298 16.07 -4.30 28.76
C HIS A 298 16.09 -3.08 29.70
N TRP A 299 15.06 -2.94 30.52
CA TRP A 299 14.84 -1.77 31.39
C TRP A 299 15.92 -1.58 32.47
N GLN A 300 16.57 -2.64 32.95
CA GLN A 300 17.59 -2.56 34.01
C GLN A 300 18.85 -1.81 33.57
N GLU A 301 19.35 -2.10 32.38
CA GLU A 301 20.50 -1.43 31.79
C GLU A 301 20.19 0.02 31.41
N THR A 302 18.93 0.27 31.00
CA THR A 302 18.40 1.62 30.75
C THR A 302 18.54 2.49 31.99
N LEU A 303 18.11 1.98 33.15
CA LEU A 303 18.19 2.70 34.42
C LEU A 303 19.63 2.90 34.89
N GLY A 304 20.49 1.89 34.71
CA GLY A 304 21.92 2.00 35.00
C GLY A 304 22.61 3.11 34.21
N ASN A 305 22.30 3.22 32.91
CA ASN A 305 22.85 4.25 32.03
C ASN A 305 22.35 5.66 32.37
N VAL A 306 21.06 5.82 32.72
CA VAL A 306 20.50 7.11 33.17
C VAL A 306 21.14 7.56 34.48
N MET A 307 21.29 6.65 35.45
CA MET A 307 21.94 6.95 36.73
C MET A 307 23.42 7.32 36.54
N ALA A 308 24.12 6.61 35.66
CA ALA A 308 25.51 6.93 35.31
C ALA A 308 25.64 8.27 34.57
N TYR A 309 24.66 8.66 33.75
CA TYR A 309 24.64 9.96 33.09
C TYR A 309 24.39 11.11 34.09
N HIS A 310 23.46 10.91 35.02
CA HIS A 310 23.15 11.88 36.06
C HIS A 310 24.32 12.07 37.04
N SER A 311 25.00 11.00 37.46
CA SER A 311 26.16 11.07 38.35
C SER A 311 27.37 11.77 37.72
N ARG A 312 27.44 11.81 36.38
CA ARG A 312 28.45 12.56 35.61
C ARG A 312 28.09 14.04 35.41
N GLY A 313 27.03 14.54 36.07
CA GLY A 313 26.59 15.93 35.97
C GLY A 313 25.75 16.24 34.72
N GLY A 314 25.26 15.23 34.01
CA GLY A 314 24.39 15.39 32.85
C GLY A 314 22.99 15.88 33.25
N ASN A 315 22.53 16.97 32.65
CA ASN A 315 21.17 17.48 32.88
C ASN A 315 20.16 16.58 32.16
N LEU A 316 19.25 15.97 32.93
CA LEU A 316 18.18 15.14 32.40
C LEU A 316 17.14 16.04 31.74
N ASN A 317 17.20 16.15 30.41
CA ASN A 317 16.18 16.86 29.64
C ASN A 317 14.83 16.09 29.68
N VAL A 318 13.77 16.76 29.24
CA VAL A 318 12.41 16.21 29.23
C VAL A 318 12.33 14.88 28.47
N ALA A 319 13.06 14.71 27.35
CA ALA A 319 13.06 13.48 26.57
C ALA A 319 13.67 12.28 27.32
N LEU A 320 14.79 12.49 28.01
CA LEU A 320 15.46 11.47 28.85
C LEU A 320 14.59 11.08 30.05
N LYS A 321 13.90 12.06 30.65
CA LYS A 321 12.96 11.82 31.76
C LYS A 321 11.75 11.00 31.30
N THR A 322 11.17 11.31 30.15
CA THR A 322 10.05 10.54 29.55
C THR A 322 10.44 9.10 29.22
N LEU A 323 11.63 8.89 28.64
CA LEU A 323 12.14 7.54 28.35
C LEU A 323 12.43 6.73 29.62
N SER A 324 12.93 7.39 30.67
CA SER A 324 13.14 6.76 31.98
C SER A 324 11.82 6.31 32.61
N LEU A 325 10.77 7.15 32.53
CA LEU A 325 9.42 6.80 32.99
C LEU A 325 8.80 5.67 32.16
N SER A 326 9.07 5.61 30.85
CA SER A 326 8.67 4.47 30.00
C SER A 326 9.35 3.18 30.45
N ALA A 327 10.66 3.21 30.76
CA ALA A 327 11.39 2.07 31.30
C ALA A 327 10.83 1.61 32.66
N PHE A 328 10.48 2.55 33.55
CA PHE A 328 9.83 2.23 34.82
C PHE A 328 8.45 1.58 34.65
N SER A 329 7.71 1.94 33.59
CA SER A 329 6.42 1.33 33.27
C SER A 329 6.54 -0.15 32.88
N GLN A 330 7.60 -0.52 32.15
CA GLN A 330 7.87 -1.92 31.78
C GLN A 330 8.37 -2.75 32.98
N ALA A 331 9.04 -2.10 33.95
CA ALA A 331 9.57 -2.74 35.15
C ALA A 331 8.53 -2.93 36.28
N ALA A 332 7.25 -2.60 36.05
CA ALA A 332 6.17 -2.58 37.05
C ALA A 332 6.51 -1.81 38.36
N SER A 333 7.52 -0.93 38.33
CA SER A 333 8.13 -0.31 39.51
C SER A 333 7.62 1.12 39.72
N TRP A 334 6.29 1.29 39.82
CA TRP A 334 5.61 2.59 39.90
C TRP A 334 6.05 3.45 41.10
N GLN A 335 6.40 2.82 42.23
CA GLN A 335 6.88 3.52 43.43
C GLN A 335 8.15 4.34 43.19
N LYS A 336 9.06 3.84 42.34
CA LYS A 336 10.29 4.55 41.96
C LYS A 336 10.00 5.71 41.01
N ALA A 337 9.02 5.56 40.12
CA ALA A 337 8.55 6.64 39.26
C ALA A 337 7.90 7.77 40.08
N LEU A 338 7.09 7.43 41.09
CA LEU A 338 6.52 8.41 42.02
C LEU A 338 7.61 9.10 42.87
N ALA A 339 8.61 8.35 43.35
CA ALA A 339 9.73 8.93 44.09
C ALA A 339 10.53 9.95 43.25
N LEU A 340 10.77 9.65 41.97
CA LEU A 340 11.41 10.57 41.02
C LEU A 340 10.55 11.84 40.79
N SER A 341 9.23 11.70 40.81
CA SER A 341 8.29 12.81 40.66
C SER A 341 8.18 13.68 41.91
N ALA A 342 8.36 13.10 43.10
CA ALA A 342 8.27 13.81 44.38
C ALA A 342 9.49 14.70 44.66
N SER A 343 10.64 14.42 44.02
CA SER A 343 11.90 15.14 44.28
C SER A 343 12.11 16.42 43.46
N GLU A 344 11.34 16.68 42.40
CA GLU A 344 11.55 17.83 41.51
C GLU A 344 10.24 18.51 41.05
N ARG A 345 10.33 19.74 40.50
CA ARG A 345 9.18 20.43 39.87
C ARG A 345 8.68 19.62 38.66
N ILE A 346 7.45 19.11 38.76
CA ILE A 346 6.78 18.36 37.70
C ILE A 346 6.36 19.33 36.57
N ASP A 347 6.65 18.96 35.32
CA ASP A 347 6.11 19.61 34.12
C ASP A 347 4.98 18.77 33.50
N VAL A 348 4.27 19.34 32.51
CA VAL A 348 3.09 18.69 31.89
C VAL A 348 3.48 17.40 31.14
N VAL A 349 4.69 17.29 30.63
CA VAL A 349 5.15 16.11 29.87
C VAL A 349 5.47 14.95 30.83
N LEU A 350 6.14 15.25 31.94
CA LEU A 350 6.44 14.31 33.01
C LEU A 350 5.14 13.79 33.66
N LEU A 351 4.17 14.68 33.87
CA LEU A 351 2.85 14.33 34.40
C LEU A 351 2.13 13.33 33.48
N ASN A 352 2.12 13.56 32.16
CA ASN A 352 1.49 12.65 31.19
C ASN A 352 2.15 11.26 31.17
N ALA A 353 3.48 11.21 31.28
CA ALA A 353 4.23 9.96 31.32
C ALA A 353 4.00 9.17 32.62
N LEU A 354 3.90 9.85 33.76
CA LEU A 354 3.53 9.25 35.05
C LEU A 354 2.13 8.63 35.02
N VAL A 355 1.15 9.36 34.49
CA VAL A 355 -0.23 8.86 34.34
C VAL A 355 -0.28 7.61 33.47
N THR A 356 0.49 7.61 32.37
CA THR A 356 0.60 6.44 31.48
C THR A 356 1.27 5.24 32.19
N CYS A 357 2.26 5.48 33.05
CA CYS A 357 2.86 4.43 33.88
C CYS A 357 1.84 3.86 34.89
N CYS A 358 1.11 4.71 35.60
CA CYS A 358 0.07 4.31 36.56
C CYS A 358 -1.07 3.53 35.87
N ALA A 359 -1.44 3.91 34.65
CA ALA A 359 -2.39 3.19 33.81
C ALA A 359 -1.97 1.74 33.53
N ARG A 360 -0.71 1.54 33.12
CA ARG A 360 -0.19 0.21 32.74
C ARG A 360 -0.05 -0.76 33.91
N VAL A 361 0.15 -0.25 35.13
CA VAL A 361 0.28 -1.06 36.35
C VAL A 361 -1.05 -1.21 37.11
N ALA A 362 -2.17 -0.81 36.48
CA ALA A 362 -3.52 -0.89 37.06
C ALA A 362 -3.74 -0.05 38.34
N ARG A 363 -2.89 0.95 38.62
CA ARG A 363 -2.95 1.84 39.80
C ARG A 363 -3.39 3.24 39.39
N TRP A 364 -4.55 3.31 38.74
CA TRP A 364 -5.09 4.55 38.15
C TRP A 364 -5.55 5.57 39.19
N GLN A 365 -6.03 5.14 40.37
CA GLN A 365 -6.47 6.03 41.46
C GLN A 365 -5.33 6.93 41.93
N GLU A 366 -4.18 6.34 42.19
CA GLU A 366 -2.96 7.08 42.56
C GLU A 366 -2.50 8.00 41.42
N GLY A 367 -2.65 7.57 40.16
CA GLY A 367 -2.37 8.40 38.98
C GLY A 367 -3.29 9.62 38.85
N LEU A 368 -4.59 9.45 39.12
CA LEU A 368 -5.57 10.56 39.11
C LEU A 368 -5.39 11.49 40.31
N GLU A 369 -5.11 10.97 41.50
CA GLU A 369 -4.76 11.79 42.67
C GLU A 369 -3.49 12.61 42.42
N VAL A 370 -2.50 12.04 41.75
CA VAL A 370 -1.29 12.76 41.33
C VAL A 370 -1.62 13.83 40.29
N VAL A 371 -2.51 13.58 39.32
CA VAL A 371 -2.95 14.60 38.34
C VAL A 371 -3.70 15.73 39.02
N CYS A 372 -4.78 15.42 39.73
CA CYS A 372 -5.62 16.41 40.41
C CYS A 372 -4.82 17.16 41.48
N GLY A 373 -4.00 16.45 42.26
CA GLY A 373 -3.14 17.03 43.29
C GLY A 373 -1.99 17.87 42.73
N SER A 374 -1.33 17.44 41.65
CA SER A 374 -0.19 18.17 41.07
C SER A 374 -0.61 19.36 40.22
N LEU A 375 -1.73 19.29 39.51
CA LEU A 375 -2.29 20.43 38.77
C LEU A 375 -2.62 21.58 39.74
N VAL A 376 -3.20 21.26 40.90
CA VAL A 376 -3.55 22.24 41.94
C VAL A 376 -2.30 22.74 42.70
N ARG A 377 -1.41 21.84 43.13
CA ARG A 377 -0.19 22.22 43.89
C ARG A 377 0.84 23.00 43.07
N HIS A 378 0.96 22.72 41.77
CA HIS A 378 1.98 23.33 40.91
C HIS A 378 1.43 24.38 39.94
N SER A 379 0.12 24.71 40.00
CA SER A 379 -0.53 25.70 39.12
C SER A 379 -0.27 25.46 37.63
N LEU A 380 -0.23 24.19 37.21
CA LEU A 380 0.04 23.81 35.82
C LEU A 380 -1.24 23.92 34.99
N ARG A 381 -1.13 24.47 33.77
CA ARG A 381 -2.22 24.43 32.80
C ARG A 381 -2.28 23.04 32.17
N ALA A 382 -3.33 22.29 32.47
CA ALA A 382 -3.59 20.99 31.86
C ALA A 382 -3.75 21.17 30.33
N SER A 383 -3.25 20.19 29.57
CA SER A 383 -3.44 20.13 28.11
C SER A 383 -4.43 19.02 27.76
N VAL A 384 -4.96 19.03 26.54
CA VAL A 384 -5.78 17.92 25.99
C VAL A 384 -5.07 16.57 26.15
N VAL A 385 -3.74 16.54 26.01
CA VAL A 385 -2.92 15.32 26.18
C VAL A 385 -2.94 14.80 27.62
N THR A 386 -2.98 15.70 28.61
CA THR A 386 -3.03 15.36 30.03
C THR A 386 -4.34 14.71 30.41
N PHE A 387 -5.45 15.27 29.95
CA PHE A 387 -6.76 14.68 30.16
C PHE A 387 -6.94 13.37 29.38
N ASN A 388 -6.40 13.26 28.15
CA ASN A 388 -6.45 12.01 27.39
C ASN A 388 -5.64 10.88 28.02
N ALA A 389 -4.49 11.19 28.63
CA ALA A 389 -3.72 10.21 29.39
C ALA A 389 -4.52 9.71 30.61
N ALA A 390 -5.21 10.62 31.33
CA ALA A 390 -6.06 10.26 32.46
C ALA A 390 -7.28 9.42 32.04
N LEU A 391 -7.93 9.75 30.92
CA LEU A 391 -9.01 8.95 30.32
C LEU A 391 -8.52 7.56 29.91
N SER A 392 -7.32 7.47 29.32
CA SER A 392 -6.70 6.19 28.95
C SER A 392 -6.39 5.33 30.18
N ALA A 393 -5.99 5.94 31.30
CA ALA A 393 -5.82 5.24 32.57
C ALA A 393 -7.14 4.66 33.11
N CYS A 394 -8.23 5.43 32.98
CA CYS A 394 -9.57 4.95 33.35
C CYS A 394 -10.02 3.77 32.47
N ALA A 395 -9.76 3.85 31.16
CA ALA A 395 -10.09 2.77 30.22
C ALA A 395 -9.27 1.49 30.46
N ALA A 396 -7.97 1.62 30.78
CA ALA A 396 -7.11 0.48 31.10
C ALA A 396 -7.52 -0.22 32.42
N GLY A 397 -7.90 0.55 33.45
CA GLY A 397 -8.42 0.02 34.71
C GLY A 397 -9.68 -0.84 34.53
N MET A 398 -10.53 -0.48 33.57
CA MET A 398 -11.75 -1.21 33.24
C MET A 398 -11.51 -2.60 32.60
N MET A 399 -10.40 -2.79 31.87
CA MET A 399 -10.07 -4.12 31.33
C MET A 399 -9.58 -5.09 32.40
N LEU A 400 -8.98 -4.59 33.48
CA LEU A 400 -8.31 -5.40 34.50
C LEU A 400 -9.18 -5.64 35.74
N ALA A 401 -10.10 -4.74 36.06
CA ALA A 401 -11.05 -4.92 37.15
C ALA A 401 -12.38 -5.44 36.59
N LEU A 402 -12.74 -6.67 36.96
CA LEU A 402 -13.98 -7.38 36.61
C LEU A 402 -15.26 -6.59 37.02
N GLY A 403 -15.60 -5.54 36.28
CA GLY A 403 -16.95 -4.96 36.19
C GLY A 403 -17.55 -4.22 37.39
N GLU A 404 -16.93 -4.22 38.58
CA GLU A 404 -17.67 -3.86 39.82
C GLU A 404 -17.47 -2.44 40.38
N ALA A 405 -16.55 -1.60 39.90
CA ALA A 405 -16.38 -0.24 40.43
C ALA A 405 -16.79 0.85 39.43
N GLY A 406 -17.18 2.03 39.93
CA GLY A 406 -17.65 3.22 39.18
C GLY A 406 -16.59 3.90 38.29
N PHE A 407 -15.85 3.13 37.49
CA PHE A 407 -14.75 3.56 36.64
C PHE A 407 -15.19 4.55 35.55
N TRP A 408 -16.39 4.35 35.00
CA TRP A 408 -16.93 5.21 33.94
C TRP A 408 -17.24 6.61 34.46
N GLN A 409 -17.74 6.75 35.69
CA GLN A 409 -18.15 8.03 36.27
C GLN A 409 -17.00 9.05 36.29
N HIS A 410 -15.79 8.59 36.65
CA HIS A 410 -14.58 9.41 36.65
C HIS A 410 -14.19 9.88 35.24
N ALA A 411 -14.38 9.04 34.20
CA ALA A 411 -14.13 9.45 32.82
C ALA A 411 -15.10 10.57 32.36
N PHE A 412 -16.36 10.53 32.80
CA PHE A 412 -17.32 11.62 32.54
C PHE A 412 -17.01 12.90 33.32
N GLU A 413 -16.55 12.78 34.57
CA GLU A 413 -16.08 13.94 35.34
C GLU A 413 -14.89 14.61 34.66
N ILE A 414 -13.93 13.84 34.15
CA ILE A 414 -12.80 14.36 33.37
C ILE A 414 -13.28 15.07 32.10
N LEU A 415 -14.25 14.51 31.35
CA LEU A 415 -14.84 15.17 30.19
C LEU A 415 -15.55 16.49 30.54
N LYS A 416 -16.22 16.58 31.70
CA LYS A 416 -16.79 17.83 32.19
C LYS A 416 -15.71 18.86 32.54
N MET A 417 -14.57 18.40 33.07
CA MET A 417 -13.45 19.29 33.40
C MET A 417 -12.84 20.00 32.18
N PHE A 418 -12.90 19.40 30.98
CA PHE A 418 -12.45 20.08 29.74
C PHE A 418 -13.13 21.44 29.55
N SER A 419 -14.45 21.51 29.75
CA SER A 419 -15.23 22.75 29.63
C SER A 419 -14.85 23.81 30.67
N SER A 420 -14.53 23.38 31.89
CA SER A 420 -14.10 24.28 32.97
C SER A 420 -12.66 24.79 32.80
N CYS A 421 -11.83 24.11 32.01
CA CYS A 421 -10.42 24.43 31.80
C CYS A 421 -10.12 25.08 30.44
N SER A 422 -11.14 25.56 29.70
CA SER A 422 -11.01 26.15 28.35
C SER A 422 -10.27 25.25 27.34
N CYS A 423 -10.39 23.92 27.49
CA CYS A 423 -9.80 22.95 26.56
C CYS A 423 -10.91 22.25 25.77
N GLU A 424 -10.76 22.14 24.45
CA GLU A 424 -11.71 21.41 23.60
C GLU A 424 -11.33 19.93 23.54
N ALA A 425 -12.30 19.06 23.83
CA ALA A 425 -12.13 17.61 23.70
C ALA A 425 -12.03 17.23 22.21
N ASN A 426 -11.15 16.28 21.88
CA ASN A 426 -10.95 15.84 20.50
C ASN A 426 -11.42 14.38 20.30
N VAL A 427 -11.35 13.88 19.07
CA VAL A 427 -11.70 12.50 18.69
C VAL A 427 -11.13 11.48 19.69
N VAL A 428 -9.85 11.63 20.10
CA VAL A 428 -9.17 10.71 21.01
C VAL A 428 -9.78 10.75 22.42
N SER A 429 -10.17 11.93 22.91
CA SER A 429 -10.87 12.11 24.19
C SER A 429 -12.19 11.34 24.22
N PHE A 430 -13.01 11.48 23.17
CA PHE A 430 -14.29 10.79 23.08
C PHE A 430 -14.14 9.28 22.88
N THR A 431 -13.23 8.85 22.00
CA THR A 431 -12.96 7.41 21.77
C THR A 431 -12.52 6.71 23.06
N THR A 432 -11.60 7.31 23.82
CA THR A 432 -11.12 6.72 25.08
C THR A 432 -12.21 6.67 26.16
N ALA A 433 -13.05 7.70 26.27
CA ALA A 433 -14.20 7.71 27.18
C ALA A 433 -15.28 6.66 26.81
N ILE A 434 -15.57 6.49 25.52
CA ILE A 434 -16.51 5.46 25.03
C ILE A 434 -15.98 4.05 25.35
N THR A 435 -14.66 3.85 25.22
CA THR A 435 -14.03 2.55 25.51
C THR A 435 -14.06 2.21 27.01
N ALA A 436 -14.06 3.23 27.88
CA ALA A 436 -14.17 3.08 29.32
C ALA A 436 -15.61 2.77 29.81
N CYS A 437 -16.62 2.85 28.94
CA CYS A 437 -18.01 2.58 29.30
C CYS A 437 -18.26 1.07 29.49
N PRO A 438 -18.83 0.62 30.62
CA PRO A 438 -19.18 -0.77 30.83
C PRO A 438 -20.36 -1.21 29.98
N ALA A 439 -20.39 -2.51 29.68
CA ALA A 439 -21.41 -3.16 28.85
C ALA A 439 -22.85 -2.85 29.32
N HIS A 440 -23.07 -2.70 30.64
CA HIS A 440 -24.39 -2.38 31.19
C HIS A 440 -24.80 -0.90 31.05
N GLN A 441 -23.88 0.01 30.71
CA GLN A 441 -24.12 1.45 30.47
C GLN A 441 -23.88 1.81 28.99
N TRP A 442 -24.39 0.98 28.08
CA TRP A 442 -24.31 1.23 26.63
C TRP A 442 -25.11 2.46 26.13
N PRO A 443 -26.22 2.91 26.77
CA PRO A 443 -26.90 4.12 26.29
C PRO A 443 -26.03 5.37 26.40
N GLN A 444 -25.16 5.43 27.42
CA GLN A 444 -24.26 6.56 27.63
C GLN A 444 -23.15 6.62 26.56
N SER A 445 -22.71 5.47 26.02
CA SER A 445 -21.73 5.48 24.92
C SER A 445 -22.32 6.07 23.64
N LEU A 446 -23.61 5.85 23.37
CA LEU A 446 -24.31 6.46 22.24
C LEU A 446 -24.46 7.98 22.41
N VAL A 447 -24.77 8.45 23.62
CA VAL A 447 -24.82 9.88 23.93
C VAL A 447 -23.46 10.53 23.70
N LEU A 448 -22.37 9.88 24.09
CA LEU A 448 -21.01 10.38 23.84
C LEU A 448 -20.66 10.43 22.35
N VAL A 449 -21.07 9.44 21.55
CA VAL A 449 -20.89 9.47 20.09
C VAL A 449 -21.69 10.61 19.47
N GLN A 450 -22.92 10.83 19.93
CA GLN A 450 -23.77 11.91 19.43
C GLN A 450 -23.23 13.30 19.81
N GLN A 451 -22.67 13.45 21.01
CA GLN A 451 -21.95 14.66 21.44
C GLN A 451 -20.64 14.87 20.66
N ALA A 452 -19.94 13.79 20.30
CA ALA A 452 -18.79 13.88 19.41
C ALA A 452 -19.20 14.28 17.99
N ALA A 453 -20.37 13.82 17.52
CA ALA A 453 -20.87 14.06 16.16
C ALA A 453 -21.21 15.54 15.87
N SER A 454 -21.49 16.35 16.90
CA SER A 454 -21.72 17.78 16.71
C SER A 454 -20.44 18.59 16.46
N ASP A 455 -19.29 18.14 16.98
CA ASP A 455 -18.09 19.00 17.04
C ASP A 455 -16.77 18.39 16.52
N ALA A 456 -16.55 17.06 16.56
CA ALA A 456 -15.34 16.41 16.02
C ALA A 456 -15.37 14.86 16.14
N ALA A 457 -16.35 14.16 15.55
CA ALA A 457 -16.32 12.68 15.53
C ALA A 457 -15.42 12.18 14.40
N GLY A 458 -14.44 11.34 14.74
CA GLY A 458 -13.66 10.56 13.78
C GLY A 458 -14.13 9.11 13.73
N GLU A 459 -13.82 8.40 12.65
CA GLU A 459 -14.14 6.98 12.39
C GLU A 459 -13.85 6.05 13.59
N THR A 460 -12.83 6.38 14.38
CA THR A 460 -12.41 5.60 15.56
C THR A 460 -13.39 5.66 16.74
N SER A 461 -14.13 6.77 16.91
CA SER A 461 -15.12 6.90 17.99
C SER A 461 -16.37 6.04 17.70
N TRP A 462 -16.76 5.96 16.43
CA TRP A 462 -17.83 5.08 15.98
C TRP A 462 -17.46 3.60 16.15
N ALA A 463 -16.25 3.20 15.77
CA ALA A 463 -15.75 1.84 15.95
C ALA A 463 -15.70 1.41 17.43
N ALA A 464 -15.29 2.31 18.33
CA ALA A 464 -15.29 2.05 19.76
C ALA A 464 -16.70 1.83 20.32
N ALA A 465 -17.70 2.60 19.86
CA ALA A 465 -19.08 2.45 20.30
C ALA A 465 -19.73 1.14 19.81
N VAL A 466 -19.45 0.74 18.57
CA VAL A 466 -19.85 -0.57 18.03
C VAL A 466 -19.25 -1.70 18.87
N THR A 467 -17.99 -1.56 19.29
CA THR A 467 -17.31 -2.54 20.16
C THR A 467 -17.96 -2.62 21.54
N THR A 468 -18.32 -1.49 22.15
CA THR A 468 -19.01 -1.45 23.46
C THR A 468 -20.42 -2.07 23.38
N LEU A 469 -21.15 -1.83 22.28
CA LEU A 469 -22.46 -2.47 22.04
C LEU A 469 -22.31 -3.99 21.83
N GLY A 470 -21.23 -4.43 21.18
CA GLY A 470 -20.89 -5.85 21.08
C GLY A 470 -20.59 -6.49 22.44
N ARG A 471 -19.84 -5.79 23.32
CA ARG A 471 -19.63 -6.24 24.72
C ARG A 471 -20.92 -6.31 25.54
N ALA A 472 -21.94 -5.53 25.16
CA ALA A 472 -23.25 -5.50 25.79
C ALA A 472 -24.25 -6.51 25.18
N VAL A 473 -23.85 -7.31 24.19
CA VAL A 473 -24.72 -8.25 23.46
C VAL A 473 -25.90 -7.52 22.79
N ARG A 474 -25.72 -6.23 22.43
CA ARG A 474 -26.71 -5.37 21.75
C ARG A 474 -26.41 -5.28 20.26
N TRP A 475 -26.44 -6.45 19.62
CA TRP A 475 -26.00 -6.62 18.23
C TRP A 475 -26.86 -5.85 17.22
N ARG A 476 -28.17 -5.72 17.46
CA ARG A 476 -29.08 -4.96 16.59
C ARG A 476 -28.73 -3.47 16.58
N GLU A 477 -28.49 -2.89 17.75
CA GLU A 477 -28.09 -1.49 17.89
C GLU A 477 -26.69 -1.25 17.32
N ALA A 478 -25.75 -2.19 17.51
CA ALA A 478 -24.41 -2.13 16.94
C ALA A 478 -24.43 -2.08 15.40
N MET A 479 -25.31 -2.86 14.78
CA MET A 479 -25.50 -2.90 13.33
C MET A 479 -26.10 -1.62 12.78
N CYS A 480 -27.17 -1.10 13.42
CA CYS A 480 -27.76 0.18 13.03
C CYS A 480 -26.74 1.33 13.13
N LEU A 481 -25.95 1.35 14.22
CA LEU A 481 -24.90 2.34 14.40
C LEU A 481 -23.78 2.23 13.35
N GLY A 482 -23.36 0.99 13.04
CA GLY A 482 -22.40 0.71 11.97
C GLY A 482 -22.90 1.14 10.59
N HIS A 483 -24.18 0.94 10.29
CA HIS A 483 -24.80 1.35 9.03
C HIS A 483 -24.87 2.88 8.89
N ILE A 484 -25.23 3.58 9.97
CA ILE A 484 -25.22 5.05 10.03
C ILE A 484 -23.79 5.59 9.84
N ALA A 485 -22.77 4.90 10.37
CA ALA A 485 -21.38 5.27 10.18
C ALA A 485 -20.85 5.01 8.74
N MET A 486 -21.48 4.13 7.96
CA MET A 486 -21.03 3.78 6.60
C MET A 486 -21.32 4.84 5.53
N GLU A 487 -22.15 5.84 5.81
CA GLU A 487 -22.40 6.95 4.88
C GLU A 487 -21.21 7.95 4.78
N GLY A 488 -20.14 7.75 5.55
CA GLY A 488 -18.88 8.51 5.46
C GLY A 488 -17.62 7.66 5.63
N THR A 489 -17.11 7.11 4.53
CA THR A 489 -15.75 6.57 4.26
C THR A 489 -14.96 5.70 5.29
N HIS A 490 -14.55 4.52 4.81
CA HIS A 490 -13.32 3.69 5.00
C HIS A 490 -12.89 2.95 6.32
N ASP A 491 -12.43 1.71 6.06
CA ASP A 491 -11.62 0.67 6.74
C ASP A 491 -11.76 0.36 8.25
N ALA A 492 -11.72 1.34 9.16
CA ALA A 492 -11.70 1.04 10.60
C ALA A 492 -13.07 0.57 11.14
N VAL A 493 -14.15 1.16 10.62
CA VAL A 493 -15.53 0.76 10.93
C VAL A 493 -15.83 -0.64 10.37
N MET A 494 -15.26 -0.97 9.20
CA MET A 494 -15.43 -2.29 8.55
C MET A 494 -14.84 -3.43 9.37
N LEU A 495 -13.68 -3.24 10.01
CA LEU A 495 -13.06 -4.27 10.85
C LEU A 495 -13.83 -4.50 12.15
N ALA A 496 -14.27 -3.42 12.81
CA ALA A 496 -15.09 -3.52 14.03
C ALA A 496 -16.48 -4.11 13.75
N TYR A 497 -17.09 -3.73 12.62
CA TYR A 497 -18.34 -4.30 12.12
C TYR A 497 -18.20 -5.78 11.77
N ALA A 498 -17.14 -6.17 11.05
CA ALA A 498 -16.87 -7.57 10.72
C ALA A 498 -16.67 -8.43 11.98
N THR A 499 -15.94 -7.91 12.97
CA THR A 499 -15.70 -8.61 14.25
C THR A 499 -17.00 -8.76 15.06
N ALA A 500 -17.89 -7.76 15.03
CA ALA A 500 -19.19 -7.81 15.69
C ALA A 500 -20.14 -8.82 15.02
N VAL A 501 -20.14 -8.88 13.69
CA VAL A 501 -20.92 -9.86 12.90
C VAL A 501 -20.42 -11.29 13.16
N GLU A 502 -19.10 -11.50 13.23
CA GLU A 502 -18.50 -12.80 13.49
C GLU A 502 -18.83 -13.31 14.91
N LYS A 503 -18.77 -12.46 15.93
CA LYS A 503 -19.14 -12.84 17.31
C LYS A 503 -20.63 -13.12 17.48
N MET A 504 -21.51 -12.34 16.85
CA MET A 504 -22.95 -12.63 16.82
C MET A 504 -23.22 -14.00 16.19
N SER A 505 -22.49 -14.37 15.13
CA SER A 505 -22.66 -15.68 14.47
C SER A 505 -22.26 -16.85 15.38
N LEU A 506 -21.25 -16.67 16.23
CA LEU A 506 -20.80 -17.66 17.21
C LEU A 506 -21.78 -17.80 18.38
N GLU A 507 -22.33 -16.69 18.89
CA GLU A 507 -23.33 -16.70 19.97
C GLU A 507 -24.69 -17.23 19.49
N MET A 508 -25.12 -16.92 18.26
CA MET A 508 -26.33 -17.52 17.68
C MET A 508 -26.18 -19.03 17.45
N ARG A 509 -24.97 -19.52 17.11
CA ARG A 509 -24.68 -20.97 17.07
C ARG A 509 -24.78 -21.60 18.46
N ALA A 510 -24.18 -20.99 19.48
CA ALA A 510 -24.24 -21.48 20.85
C ALA A 510 -25.68 -21.50 21.43
N SER A 511 -26.54 -20.56 21.02
CA SER A 511 -27.95 -20.55 21.42
C SER A 511 -28.79 -21.59 20.66
N CYS A 512 -28.45 -21.90 19.40
CA CYS A 512 -29.11 -22.95 18.61
C CYS A 512 -28.80 -24.38 19.10
N ASP A 513 -27.59 -24.61 19.64
CA ASP A 513 -27.19 -25.91 20.21
C ASP A 513 -27.96 -26.30 21.50
N SER A 514 -28.73 -25.36 22.07
CA SER A 514 -29.51 -25.57 23.30
C SER A 514 -30.98 -25.97 23.07
N LEU A 515 -31.43 -26.09 21.81
CA LEU A 515 -32.83 -26.43 21.48
C LEU A 515 -33.00 -27.90 21.03
N PRO A 516 -34.13 -28.56 21.36
CA PRO A 516 -34.37 -29.95 20.98
C PRO A 516 -34.44 -30.18 19.46
N PRO A 517 -34.14 -31.40 18.97
CA PRO A 517 -33.79 -31.68 17.56
C PRO A 517 -34.92 -31.47 16.54
N VAL A 518 -36.13 -31.12 16.98
CA VAL A 518 -37.33 -31.05 16.13
C VAL A 518 -37.66 -29.61 15.71
N MET A 519 -37.06 -28.58 16.34
CA MET A 519 -37.20 -27.18 15.88
C MET A 519 -35.93 -26.58 15.27
N GLY A 520 -34.78 -27.28 15.35
CA GLY A 520 -33.49 -26.82 14.78
C GLY A 520 -33.47 -26.72 13.26
N ASN A 521 -34.36 -27.44 12.56
CA ASN A 521 -34.39 -27.47 11.09
C ASN A 521 -35.25 -26.36 10.47
N ALA A 522 -36.09 -25.66 11.24
CA ALA A 522 -36.93 -24.58 10.70
C ALA A 522 -36.26 -23.19 10.79
N CYS A 523 -35.28 -23.01 11.68
CA CYS A 523 -34.57 -21.74 11.85
C CYS A 523 -33.30 -21.63 10.98
N SER A 524 -32.80 -22.75 10.44
CA SER A 524 -31.61 -22.78 9.58
C SER A 524 -31.91 -22.37 8.13
N GLU A 525 -33.08 -22.71 7.56
CA GLU A 525 -33.41 -22.30 6.19
C GLU A 525 -33.77 -20.80 6.08
N GLY A 526 -34.38 -20.22 7.12
CA GLY A 526 -34.84 -18.82 7.10
C GLY A 526 -33.73 -17.77 7.29
N CYS A 527 -32.67 -18.08 8.04
CA CYS A 527 -31.55 -17.14 8.27
C CYS A 527 -30.43 -17.24 7.22
N TYR A 528 -30.32 -18.37 6.51
CA TYR A 528 -29.30 -18.57 5.47
C TYR A 528 -29.52 -17.70 4.21
N GLN A 529 -30.73 -17.17 4.00
CA GLN A 529 -31.03 -16.31 2.85
C GLN A 529 -30.72 -14.82 3.06
N MET A 530 -30.40 -14.37 4.29
CA MET A 530 -30.24 -12.94 4.61
C MET A 530 -28.78 -12.48 4.83
N LEU A 531 -27.81 -13.40 4.89
CA LEU A 531 -26.39 -13.12 5.07
C LEU A 531 -25.60 -13.82 3.95
N GLY A 532 -25.12 -13.06 2.96
CA GLY A 532 -24.44 -13.60 1.79
C GLY A 532 -23.31 -14.58 2.15
N GLY A 533 -23.45 -15.83 1.71
CA GLY A 533 -22.54 -16.96 2.00
C GLY A 533 -21.09 -16.84 1.50
N GLY A 534 -20.64 -15.66 1.05
CA GLY A 534 -19.33 -15.45 0.47
C GLY A 534 -18.16 -15.37 1.46
N SER A 535 -18.34 -14.93 2.71
CA SER A 535 -17.17 -14.54 3.55
C SER A 535 -16.33 -15.72 4.04
N ALA A 536 -16.95 -16.85 4.41
CA ALA A 536 -16.24 -18.04 4.89
C ALA A 536 -15.53 -18.78 3.74
N GLN A 537 -16.24 -19.05 2.65
CA GLN A 537 -15.67 -19.73 1.47
C GLN A 537 -14.53 -18.93 0.83
N VAL A 538 -14.62 -17.59 0.79
CA VAL A 538 -13.52 -16.73 0.30
C VAL A 538 -12.26 -16.89 1.16
N THR A 539 -12.42 -17.02 2.48
CA THR A 539 -11.28 -17.20 3.40
C THR A 539 -10.60 -18.55 3.18
N GLU A 540 -11.37 -19.62 3.01
CA GLU A 540 -10.84 -20.96 2.76
C GLU A 540 -10.23 -21.11 1.37
N LEU A 541 -10.80 -20.46 0.34
CA LEU A 541 -10.19 -20.42 -1.00
C LEU A 541 -8.84 -19.69 -0.99
N ARG A 542 -8.69 -18.64 -0.18
CA ARG A 542 -7.39 -17.96 0.01
C ARG A 542 -6.38 -18.86 0.72
N ALA A 543 -6.82 -19.65 1.71
CA ALA A 543 -5.99 -20.66 2.36
C ALA A 543 -5.56 -21.76 1.38
N CYS A 544 -6.51 -22.32 0.62
CA CYS A 544 -6.26 -23.26 -0.48
C CYS A 544 -5.24 -22.69 -1.46
N LYS A 545 -5.37 -21.43 -1.89
CA LYS A 545 -4.42 -20.78 -2.80
C LYS A 545 -3.01 -20.74 -2.21
N LYS A 546 -2.87 -20.49 -0.91
CA LYS A 546 -1.56 -20.49 -0.22
C LYS A 546 -0.94 -21.89 -0.22
N GLU A 547 -1.69 -22.93 0.11
CA GLU A 547 -1.21 -24.32 0.11
C GLU A 547 -0.88 -24.81 -1.30
N LEU A 548 -1.68 -24.43 -2.30
CA LEU A 548 -1.38 -24.68 -3.71
C LEU A 548 -0.04 -24.05 -4.11
N LYS A 549 0.23 -22.80 -3.67
CA LYS A 549 1.52 -22.15 -3.94
C LYS A 549 2.69 -22.94 -3.37
N GLU A 550 2.55 -23.43 -2.14
CA GLU A 550 3.58 -24.26 -1.48
C GLU A 550 3.78 -25.62 -2.18
N LEU A 551 2.68 -26.29 -2.55
CA LEU A 551 2.70 -27.54 -3.31
C LEU A 551 3.43 -27.37 -4.64
N ILE A 552 3.09 -26.30 -5.38
CA ILE A 552 3.65 -25.99 -6.69
C ILE A 552 5.14 -25.66 -6.59
N GLU A 553 5.52 -24.83 -5.61
CA GLU A 553 6.92 -24.47 -5.37
C GLU A 553 7.79 -25.70 -5.09
N THR A 554 7.24 -26.65 -4.32
CA THR A 554 7.95 -27.87 -3.90
C THR A 554 8.00 -28.94 -5.00
N ARG A 555 6.91 -29.14 -5.74
CA ARG A 555 6.75 -30.28 -6.67
C ARG A 555 6.95 -29.92 -8.14
N ASN A 556 6.98 -28.64 -8.49
CA ASN A 556 7.01 -28.16 -9.88
C ASN A 556 5.86 -28.73 -10.73
N CYS A 557 4.67 -28.84 -10.14
CA CYS A 557 3.50 -29.47 -10.76
C CYS A 557 2.62 -28.50 -11.57
N HIS A 558 3.07 -27.27 -11.86
CA HIS A 558 2.31 -26.27 -12.63
C HIS A 558 1.59 -26.88 -13.86
N PRO A 559 2.28 -27.62 -14.77
CA PRO A 559 1.64 -28.00 -16.02
C PRO A 559 0.56 -29.08 -15.86
N ILE A 560 0.71 -29.99 -14.88
CA ILE A 560 -0.28 -31.07 -14.68
C ILE A 560 -1.56 -30.54 -14.03
N LEU A 561 -1.47 -29.47 -13.23
CA LEU A 561 -2.64 -28.80 -12.66
C LEU A 561 -3.42 -28.04 -13.73
N VAL A 562 -2.73 -27.33 -14.63
CA VAL A 562 -3.35 -26.66 -15.78
C VAL A 562 -4.01 -27.68 -16.71
N ARG A 563 -3.33 -28.81 -16.99
CA ARG A 563 -3.91 -29.90 -17.78
C ARG A 563 -5.15 -30.50 -17.10
N LEU A 564 -5.12 -30.76 -15.79
CA LEU A 564 -6.29 -31.30 -15.08
C LEU A 564 -7.52 -30.38 -15.23
N ALA A 565 -7.36 -29.07 -15.03
CA ALA A 565 -8.45 -28.11 -15.17
C ALA A 565 -8.94 -27.96 -16.62
N TRP A 566 -8.03 -27.97 -17.60
CA TRP A 566 -8.41 -27.98 -19.03
C TRP A 566 -9.28 -29.20 -19.37
N HIS A 567 -8.87 -30.39 -18.91
CA HIS A 567 -9.58 -31.63 -19.22
C HIS A 567 -10.92 -31.73 -18.49
N ASP A 568 -11.06 -31.16 -17.29
CA ASP A 568 -12.37 -31.02 -16.60
C ASP A 568 -13.30 -30.10 -17.42
N SER A 569 -12.81 -28.92 -17.81
CA SER A 569 -13.56 -27.97 -18.64
C SER A 569 -13.88 -28.48 -20.05
N GLY A 570 -13.00 -29.30 -20.63
CA GLY A 570 -13.06 -29.72 -22.05
C GLY A 570 -14.22 -30.66 -22.39
N THR A 571 -14.93 -31.16 -21.39
CA THR A 571 -16.18 -31.93 -21.58
C THR A 571 -17.37 -31.05 -21.94
N TYR A 572 -17.26 -29.73 -21.81
CA TYR A 572 -18.35 -28.79 -22.09
C TYR A 572 -18.86 -28.89 -23.53
N ASP A 573 -20.18 -28.93 -23.68
CA ASP A 573 -20.88 -28.90 -24.96
C ASP A 573 -22.02 -27.89 -24.93
N GLN A 574 -21.88 -26.80 -25.68
CA GLN A 574 -22.85 -25.71 -25.74
C GLN A 574 -24.21 -26.12 -26.33
N ARG A 575 -24.30 -27.28 -27.00
CA ARG A 575 -25.56 -27.82 -27.54
C ARG A 575 -26.48 -28.33 -26.43
N ILE A 576 -25.91 -28.73 -25.29
CA ILE A 576 -26.64 -29.21 -24.12
C ILE A 576 -26.76 -28.04 -23.15
N LYS A 577 -27.98 -27.77 -22.66
CA LYS A 577 -28.23 -26.62 -21.78
C LYS A 577 -28.37 -27.02 -20.31
N GLU A 578 -28.76 -28.25 -20.02
CA GLU A 578 -28.94 -28.71 -18.65
C GLU A 578 -27.60 -28.97 -17.95
N TRP A 579 -27.48 -28.47 -16.72
CA TRP A 579 -26.42 -28.86 -15.79
C TRP A 579 -26.87 -30.11 -15.00
N PRO A 580 -26.00 -31.11 -14.77
CA PRO A 580 -24.57 -31.17 -15.12
C PRO A 580 -24.26 -31.79 -16.50
N GLN A 581 -25.28 -32.18 -17.29
CA GLN A 581 -25.11 -32.95 -18.52
C GLN A 581 -24.31 -32.22 -19.61
N CYS A 582 -24.34 -30.89 -19.60
CA CYS A 582 -23.55 -30.06 -20.51
C CYS A 582 -22.03 -30.16 -20.30
N GLY A 583 -21.56 -30.80 -19.23
CA GLY A 583 -20.13 -30.89 -18.90
C GLY A 583 -19.54 -29.54 -18.47
N GLY A 584 -18.22 -29.41 -18.54
CA GLY A 584 -17.49 -28.21 -18.13
C GLY A 584 -16.82 -28.33 -16.76
N ALA A 585 -16.37 -27.21 -16.21
CA ALA A 585 -15.57 -27.18 -14.98
C ALA A 585 -16.42 -27.46 -13.72
N ASN A 586 -16.91 -28.68 -13.58
CA ASN A 586 -17.81 -29.13 -12.52
C ASN A 586 -17.16 -30.19 -11.60
N GLY A 587 -15.87 -30.47 -11.78
CA GLY A 587 -15.09 -31.43 -11.00
C GLY A 587 -15.42 -32.90 -11.31
N ALA A 588 -16.12 -33.20 -12.41
CA ALA A 588 -16.46 -34.56 -12.83
C ALA A 588 -15.21 -35.40 -13.17
N ILE A 589 -14.11 -34.76 -13.56
CA ILE A 589 -12.86 -35.45 -13.94
C ILE A 589 -12.31 -36.35 -12.83
N ARG A 590 -12.71 -36.16 -11.57
CA ARG A 590 -12.24 -36.97 -10.43
C ARG A 590 -12.79 -38.40 -10.42
N PHE A 591 -13.90 -38.63 -11.12
CA PHE A 591 -14.59 -39.92 -11.17
C PHE A 591 -14.15 -40.77 -12.35
N ASP A 592 -14.21 -42.09 -12.17
CA ASP A 592 -13.76 -43.09 -13.13
C ASP A 592 -14.33 -42.94 -14.56
N PRO A 593 -15.62 -42.58 -14.78
CA PRO A 593 -16.15 -42.41 -16.13
C PRO A 593 -15.42 -41.35 -16.97
N GLU A 594 -14.85 -40.34 -16.31
CA GLU A 594 -14.05 -39.32 -16.99
C GLU A 594 -12.54 -39.56 -16.80
N MET A 595 -12.08 -39.89 -15.59
CA MET A 595 -10.66 -40.10 -15.30
C MET A 595 -10.05 -41.23 -16.16
N ASN A 596 -10.79 -42.30 -16.43
CA ASN A 596 -10.29 -43.46 -17.18
C ASN A 596 -10.35 -43.28 -18.70
N MET A 597 -10.78 -42.11 -19.19
CA MET A 597 -10.72 -41.82 -20.62
C MET A 597 -9.27 -41.67 -21.06
N GLY A 598 -8.91 -42.21 -22.24
CA GLY A 598 -7.53 -42.25 -22.71
C GLY A 598 -6.83 -40.88 -22.72
N ALA A 599 -7.57 -39.82 -23.08
CA ALA A 599 -7.10 -38.43 -23.05
C ALA A 599 -6.55 -37.99 -21.68
N ASN A 600 -7.09 -38.55 -20.61
CA ASN A 600 -6.87 -38.16 -19.22
C ASN A 600 -5.76 -38.98 -18.56
N ALA A 601 -5.06 -39.83 -19.32
CA ALA A 601 -3.95 -40.65 -18.82
C ALA A 601 -2.93 -39.82 -18.02
N GLY A 602 -2.70 -40.26 -16.78
CA GLY A 602 -1.77 -39.65 -15.82
C GLY A 602 -2.30 -38.48 -15.00
N LEU A 603 -3.56 -38.06 -15.17
CA LEU A 603 -4.18 -36.98 -14.39
C LEU A 603 -4.63 -37.41 -12.98
N ASP A 604 -4.67 -38.71 -12.71
CA ASP A 604 -4.84 -39.31 -11.38
C ASP A 604 -3.82 -38.76 -10.37
N LYS A 605 -2.60 -38.47 -10.82
CA LYS A 605 -1.54 -37.87 -10.00
C LYS A 605 -1.91 -36.45 -9.56
N ALA A 606 -2.46 -35.64 -10.46
CA ALA A 606 -2.90 -34.29 -10.14
C ALA A 606 -4.10 -34.31 -9.18
N ARG A 607 -5.06 -35.21 -9.40
CA ARG A 607 -6.15 -35.47 -8.45
C ARG A 607 -5.61 -35.83 -7.07
N GLY A 608 -4.62 -36.72 -6.98
CA GLY A 608 -4.01 -37.13 -5.72
C GLY A 608 -3.29 -35.99 -4.99
N TYR A 609 -2.72 -35.02 -5.70
CA TYR A 609 -2.16 -33.82 -5.07
C TYR A 609 -3.24 -32.92 -4.48
N LEU A 610 -4.32 -32.69 -5.24
CA LEU A 610 -5.43 -31.85 -4.81
C LEU A 610 -6.27 -32.49 -3.70
N GLN A 611 -6.33 -33.83 -3.65
CA GLN A 611 -7.10 -34.55 -2.64
C GLN A 611 -6.71 -34.15 -1.21
N LYS A 612 -5.41 -34.03 -0.92
CA LYS A 612 -4.94 -33.62 0.42
C LYS A 612 -5.39 -32.21 0.79
N ILE A 613 -5.42 -31.29 -0.18
CA ILE A 613 -5.86 -29.91 0.04
C ILE A 613 -7.39 -29.88 0.21
N HIS A 614 -8.12 -30.64 -0.60
CA HIS A 614 -9.58 -30.76 -0.44
C HIS A 614 -9.97 -31.36 0.92
N GLU A 615 -9.25 -32.37 1.40
CA GLU A 615 -9.49 -32.98 2.71
C GLU A 615 -9.27 -31.98 3.86
N ALA A 616 -8.33 -31.04 3.71
CA ALA A 616 -8.11 -29.95 4.66
C ALA A 616 -9.16 -28.83 4.56
N HIS A 617 -9.78 -28.64 3.39
CA HIS A 617 -10.75 -27.58 3.09
C HIS A 617 -12.04 -28.14 2.47
N PRO A 618 -12.84 -28.95 3.21
CA PRO A 618 -13.96 -29.72 2.64
C PRO A 618 -15.15 -28.86 2.18
N THR A 619 -15.18 -27.60 2.60
CA THR A 619 -16.14 -26.56 2.23
C THR A 619 -15.87 -25.96 0.84
N VAL A 620 -14.61 -26.05 0.36
CA VAL A 620 -14.23 -25.64 -0.99
C VAL A 620 -14.59 -26.77 -1.95
N SER A 621 -15.39 -26.45 -2.96
CA SER A 621 -15.81 -27.46 -3.92
C SER A 621 -14.62 -27.97 -4.74
N TRP A 622 -14.63 -29.27 -5.09
CA TRP A 622 -13.68 -29.84 -6.05
C TRP A 622 -13.55 -29.03 -7.34
N ALA A 623 -14.66 -28.55 -7.90
CA ALA A 623 -14.69 -27.73 -9.10
C ALA A 623 -13.88 -26.42 -8.92
N ASP A 624 -14.08 -25.72 -7.80
CA ASP A 624 -13.31 -24.52 -7.52
C ASP A 624 -11.84 -24.83 -7.23
N LEU A 625 -11.53 -25.90 -6.49
CA LEU A 625 -10.16 -26.27 -6.18
C LEU A 625 -9.34 -26.60 -7.45
N ILE A 626 -9.93 -27.35 -8.39
CA ILE A 626 -9.28 -27.71 -9.66
C ILE A 626 -8.98 -26.45 -10.49
N GLN A 627 -9.95 -25.55 -10.62
CA GLN A 627 -9.79 -24.32 -11.40
C GLN A 627 -8.85 -23.31 -10.71
N LEU A 628 -8.91 -23.21 -9.37
CA LEU A 628 -7.98 -22.43 -8.56
C LEU A 628 -6.54 -22.92 -8.70
N ALA A 629 -6.33 -24.24 -8.72
CA ALA A 629 -5.02 -24.85 -8.91
C ALA A 629 -4.41 -24.49 -10.27
N SER A 630 -5.22 -24.50 -11.33
CA SER A 630 -4.80 -24.09 -12.67
C SER A 630 -4.41 -22.62 -12.73
N ALA A 631 -5.26 -21.70 -12.25
CA ALA A 631 -4.91 -20.28 -12.28
C ALA A 631 -3.70 -19.94 -11.40
N THR A 632 -3.58 -20.60 -10.25
CA THR A 632 -2.39 -20.43 -9.38
C THR A 632 -1.13 -20.95 -10.08
N ALA A 633 -1.22 -22.06 -10.82
CA ALA A 633 -0.12 -22.59 -11.60
C ALA A 633 0.31 -21.66 -12.74
N ILE A 634 -0.62 -21.04 -13.46
CA ILE A 634 -0.29 -20.02 -14.49
C ILE A 634 0.38 -18.80 -13.85
N GLU A 635 -0.18 -18.27 -12.76
CA GLU A 635 0.38 -17.11 -12.02
C GLU A 635 1.82 -17.40 -11.56
N MET A 636 2.06 -18.57 -10.97
CA MET A 636 3.38 -18.95 -10.46
C MET A 636 4.41 -19.23 -11.56
N ALA A 637 3.96 -19.71 -12.72
CA ALA A 637 4.83 -19.86 -13.88
C ALA A 637 5.23 -18.51 -14.51
N GLY A 638 4.67 -17.39 -14.04
CA GLY A 638 4.95 -16.03 -14.53
C GLY A 638 3.93 -15.50 -15.54
N GLY A 639 2.82 -16.22 -15.74
CA GLY A 639 1.72 -15.84 -16.61
C GLY A 639 0.75 -14.84 -15.97
N PRO A 640 -0.37 -14.53 -16.65
CA PRO A 640 -1.33 -13.53 -16.19
C PRO A 640 -2.16 -14.00 -14.99
N VAL A 641 -2.66 -13.04 -14.21
CA VAL A 641 -3.68 -13.30 -13.18
C VAL A 641 -5.04 -13.49 -13.85
N ILE A 642 -5.64 -14.67 -13.69
CA ILE A 642 -6.94 -15.02 -14.27
C ILE A 642 -8.06 -14.64 -13.29
N LYS A 643 -8.86 -13.62 -13.63
CA LYS A 643 -9.96 -13.09 -12.81
C LYS A 643 -11.27 -13.88 -13.01
N MET A 644 -11.25 -15.16 -12.67
CA MET A 644 -12.44 -16.04 -12.73
C MET A 644 -13.34 -15.90 -11.49
N LYS A 645 -14.59 -16.34 -11.63
CA LYS A 645 -15.54 -16.51 -10.53
C LYS A 645 -15.30 -17.82 -9.76
N TYR A 646 -15.69 -17.83 -8.49
CA TYR A 646 -15.69 -18.97 -7.58
C TYR A 646 -17.09 -19.14 -6.96
N GLY A 647 -17.29 -20.25 -6.23
CA GLY A 647 -18.59 -20.72 -5.75
C GLY A 647 -19.18 -21.78 -6.66
N ARG A 648 -18.37 -22.58 -7.36
CA ARG A 648 -18.85 -23.63 -8.27
C ARG A 648 -19.47 -24.78 -7.47
N VAL A 649 -20.59 -25.29 -7.97
CA VAL A 649 -21.18 -26.53 -7.48
C VAL A 649 -20.48 -27.71 -8.17
N SER A 650 -19.89 -28.59 -7.37
CA SER A 650 -19.32 -29.84 -7.87
C SER A 650 -20.42 -30.86 -8.14
N VAL A 651 -20.26 -31.66 -9.19
CA VAL A 651 -21.05 -32.90 -9.34
C VAL A 651 -20.80 -33.82 -8.13
N THR A 652 -21.77 -34.61 -7.71
CA THR A 652 -21.69 -35.44 -6.49
C THR A 652 -21.27 -36.88 -6.73
N GLY A 653 -21.46 -37.41 -7.93
CA GLY A 653 -21.21 -38.81 -8.25
C GLY A 653 -20.90 -39.08 -9.72
N PRO A 654 -20.42 -40.29 -10.06
CA PRO A 654 -20.06 -40.70 -11.42
C PRO A 654 -21.23 -40.65 -12.41
N GLU A 655 -22.47 -40.77 -11.93
CA GLU A 655 -23.70 -40.68 -12.73
C GLU A 655 -23.96 -39.28 -13.29
N GLN A 656 -23.31 -38.26 -12.73
CA GLN A 656 -23.41 -36.86 -13.15
C GLN A 656 -22.29 -36.43 -14.11
N CYS A 657 -21.37 -37.34 -14.46
CA CYS A 657 -20.38 -37.10 -15.52
C CYS A 657 -21.07 -36.87 -16.87
N ALA A 658 -20.41 -36.13 -17.77
CA ALA A 658 -20.99 -35.80 -19.07
C ALA A 658 -21.24 -37.09 -19.88
N GLY A 659 -22.50 -37.31 -20.24
CA GLY A 659 -22.94 -38.51 -20.95
C GLY A 659 -22.47 -38.56 -22.42
N PRO A 660 -22.70 -39.69 -23.12
CA PRO A 660 -22.27 -39.88 -24.52
C PRO A 660 -22.81 -38.81 -25.50
N GLN A 661 -23.93 -38.16 -25.18
CA GLN A 661 -24.54 -37.11 -25.99
C GLN A 661 -23.61 -35.90 -26.19
N SER A 662 -22.87 -35.47 -25.14
CA SER A 662 -21.86 -34.39 -25.24
C SER A 662 -20.72 -34.73 -26.20
N ARG A 663 -20.57 -36.02 -26.51
CA ARG A 663 -19.49 -36.57 -27.35
C ARG A 663 -20.00 -37.04 -28.70
N GLN A 664 -21.27 -36.82 -29.01
CA GLN A 664 -21.85 -37.21 -30.30
C GLN A 664 -21.14 -36.45 -31.44
N GLY A 665 -20.58 -37.22 -32.37
CA GLY A 665 -19.75 -36.71 -33.47
C GLY A 665 -18.24 -36.79 -33.21
N PHE A 666 -17.80 -37.22 -32.02
CA PHE A 666 -16.39 -37.39 -31.68
C PHE A 666 -16.10 -38.87 -31.38
N LYS A 667 -15.17 -39.47 -32.14
CA LYS A 667 -14.64 -40.81 -31.91
C LYS A 667 -13.43 -40.76 -30.97
N GLY A 668 -13.27 -41.79 -30.15
CA GLY A 668 -12.06 -42.00 -29.34
C GLY A 668 -11.94 -41.05 -28.15
N ASN A 669 -11.34 -39.87 -28.35
CA ASN A 669 -10.68 -39.04 -27.33
C ASN A 669 -11.63 -38.17 -26.48
N ALA A 670 -12.79 -38.70 -26.11
CA ALA A 670 -13.77 -38.03 -25.22
C ALA A 670 -14.31 -36.67 -25.71
N GLY A 671 -14.15 -36.34 -26.99
CA GLY A 671 -14.46 -35.02 -27.52
C GLY A 671 -13.47 -33.93 -27.10
N LEU A 672 -12.24 -34.32 -26.73
CA LEU A 672 -11.08 -33.46 -26.56
C LEU A 672 -10.21 -33.47 -27.83
N PRO A 673 -9.34 -32.47 -28.03
CA PRO A 673 -8.50 -32.40 -29.22
C PRO A 673 -7.51 -33.56 -29.31
N ASP A 674 -7.50 -34.28 -30.44
CA ASP A 674 -6.46 -35.25 -30.78
C ASP A 674 -5.15 -34.56 -31.17
N ALA A 675 -4.04 -35.21 -30.82
CA ALA A 675 -2.70 -34.73 -31.14
C ALA A 675 -2.34 -34.91 -32.63
N ALA A 676 -2.89 -35.93 -33.29
CA ALA A 676 -2.65 -36.28 -34.68
C ALA A 676 -3.89 -37.00 -35.26
N PRO A 677 -4.07 -37.03 -36.59
CA PRO A 677 -5.12 -37.82 -37.22
C PRO A 677 -4.91 -39.32 -36.97
N GLY A 678 -6.01 -40.07 -36.94
CA GLY A 678 -5.99 -41.53 -36.81
C GLY A 678 -5.48 -42.23 -38.08
N ALA A 679 -5.45 -43.56 -38.04
CA ALA A 679 -4.96 -44.37 -39.16
C ALA A 679 -5.77 -44.20 -40.46
N ASP A 680 -7.02 -43.74 -40.36
CA ASP A 680 -7.89 -43.43 -41.49
C ASP A 680 -7.65 -42.02 -42.08
N GLY A 681 -6.66 -41.29 -41.55
CA GLY A 681 -6.32 -39.93 -41.97
C GLY A 681 -7.29 -38.87 -41.47
N THR A 682 -8.18 -39.19 -40.53
CA THR A 682 -9.14 -38.23 -39.95
C THR A 682 -8.92 -38.03 -38.46
N PHE A 683 -9.26 -36.85 -37.97
CA PHE A 683 -9.34 -36.56 -36.54
C PHE A 683 -10.62 -37.17 -35.95
N GLY A 684 -10.69 -37.32 -34.63
CA GLY A 684 -11.83 -37.91 -33.93
C GLY A 684 -13.15 -37.20 -34.19
N CYS A 685 -13.13 -35.91 -34.55
CA CYS A 685 -14.31 -35.14 -34.96
C CYS A 685 -14.71 -35.32 -36.44
N GLY A 686 -13.99 -36.14 -37.20
CA GLY A 686 -14.19 -36.36 -38.64
C GLY A 686 -13.50 -35.35 -39.56
N ALA A 687 -12.82 -34.35 -39.00
CA ALA A 687 -12.05 -33.38 -39.78
C ALA A 687 -10.84 -34.06 -40.47
N LYS A 688 -10.48 -33.57 -41.66
CA LYS A 688 -9.29 -34.03 -42.39
C LYS A 688 -8.06 -33.16 -42.12
N THR A 689 -8.27 -31.92 -41.69
CA THR A 689 -7.20 -30.98 -41.41
C THR A 689 -7.18 -30.56 -39.94
N PRO A 690 -6.01 -30.21 -39.37
CA PRO A 690 -5.91 -29.84 -37.97
C PRO A 690 -6.68 -28.56 -37.62
N GLU A 691 -6.74 -27.59 -38.52
CA GLU A 691 -7.46 -26.33 -38.30
C GLU A 691 -8.99 -26.52 -38.26
N GLU A 692 -9.53 -27.39 -39.11
CA GLU A 692 -10.94 -27.77 -39.06
C GLU A 692 -11.22 -28.54 -37.76
N HIS A 693 -10.31 -29.43 -37.34
CA HIS A 693 -10.43 -30.16 -36.08
C HIS A 693 -10.49 -29.23 -34.87
N LEU A 694 -9.57 -28.27 -34.75
CA LEU A 694 -9.59 -27.28 -33.67
C LEU A 694 -10.88 -26.45 -33.68
N ARG A 695 -11.36 -26.01 -34.84
CA ARG A 695 -12.64 -25.27 -34.95
C ARG A 695 -13.85 -26.13 -34.60
N ASN A 696 -13.83 -27.44 -34.89
CA ASN A 696 -14.90 -28.36 -34.50
C ASN A 696 -14.95 -28.57 -32.98
N VAL A 697 -13.79 -28.77 -32.34
CA VAL A 697 -13.72 -28.99 -30.88
C VAL A 697 -13.96 -27.69 -30.11
N PHE A 698 -13.21 -26.64 -30.38
CA PHE A 698 -13.29 -25.40 -29.59
C PHE A 698 -14.43 -24.50 -30.06
N GLY A 699 -14.63 -24.36 -31.38
CA GLY A 699 -15.66 -23.49 -31.94
C GLY A 699 -17.06 -24.09 -31.86
N LYS A 700 -17.30 -25.22 -32.56
CA LYS A 700 -18.63 -25.80 -32.68
C LYS A 700 -19.14 -26.44 -31.38
N LYS A 701 -18.29 -27.11 -30.61
CA LYS A 701 -18.70 -27.74 -29.33
C LYS A 701 -18.65 -26.76 -28.16
N MET A 702 -17.61 -25.94 -28.02
CA MET A 702 -17.44 -25.10 -26.82
C MET A 702 -17.77 -23.61 -27.00
N GLY A 703 -17.88 -23.10 -28.24
CA GLY A 703 -18.23 -21.70 -28.52
C GLY A 703 -17.05 -20.73 -28.44
N PHE A 704 -15.83 -21.20 -28.69
CA PHE A 704 -14.62 -20.37 -28.77
C PHE A 704 -14.41 -19.78 -30.16
N THR A 705 -13.79 -18.60 -30.19
CA THR A 705 -13.35 -17.94 -31.43
C THR A 705 -11.97 -18.43 -31.85
N ASP A 706 -11.57 -18.16 -33.10
CA ASP A 706 -10.21 -18.46 -33.57
C ASP A 706 -9.13 -17.79 -32.70
N GLN A 707 -9.39 -16.58 -32.18
CA GLN A 707 -8.51 -15.90 -31.23
C GLN A 707 -8.39 -16.67 -29.90
N ASP A 708 -9.52 -17.12 -29.34
CA ASP A 708 -9.54 -17.92 -28.11
C ASP A 708 -8.76 -19.22 -28.28
N ILE A 709 -8.90 -19.89 -29.43
CA ILE A 709 -8.19 -21.13 -29.77
C ILE A 709 -6.68 -20.89 -29.74
N VAL A 710 -6.20 -19.90 -30.50
CA VAL A 710 -4.77 -19.59 -30.59
C VAL A 710 -4.21 -19.17 -29.24
N ALA A 711 -4.97 -18.39 -28.46
CA ALA A 711 -4.56 -18.00 -27.11
C ALA A 711 -4.45 -19.23 -26.19
N LEU A 712 -5.48 -20.08 -26.11
CA LEU A 712 -5.49 -21.27 -25.26
C LEU A 712 -4.39 -22.26 -25.62
N SER A 713 -4.08 -22.44 -26.91
CA SER A 713 -2.94 -23.26 -27.37
C SER A 713 -1.60 -22.77 -26.81
N GLY A 714 -1.47 -21.48 -26.47
CA GLY A 714 -0.31 -20.93 -25.78
C GLY A 714 -0.04 -21.55 -24.40
N ALA A 715 -0.98 -22.31 -23.83
CA ALA A 715 -0.73 -23.13 -22.64
C ALA A 715 0.39 -24.16 -22.86
N HIS A 716 0.64 -24.59 -24.10
CA HIS A 716 1.78 -25.45 -24.45
C HIS A 716 3.14 -24.80 -24.15
N THR A 717 3.20 -23.49 -23.85
CA THR A 717 4.42 -22.87 -23.29
C THR A 717 4.93 -23.62 -22.07
N ILE A 718 4.03 -24.19 -21.27
CA ILE A 718 4.39 -25.04 -20.14
C ILE A 718 3.95 -26.49 -20.34
N GLY A 719 4.73 -27.41 -19.80
CA GLY A 719 4.38 -28.84 -19.80
C GLY A 719 5.06 -29.68 -20.85
N ARG A 720 4.66 -30.95 -20.85
CA ARG A 720 5.38 -32.04 -21.53
C ARG A 720 4.45 -33.14 -21.98
N VAL A 721 4.83 -33.76 -23.09
CA VAL A 721 4.26 -34.97 -23.65
C VAL A 721 5.05 -36.17 -23.16
N PHE A 722 4.37 -37.27 -22.84
CA PHE A 722 4.98 -38.53 -22.42
C PHE A 722 4.49 -39.66 -23.32
N LYS A 723 5.41 -40.51 -23.77
CA LYS A 723 5.13 -41.69 -24.58
C LYS A 723 4.07 -42.59 -23.94
N GLU A 724 4.16 -42.81 -22.63
CA GLU A 724 3.25 -43.69 -21.89
C GLU A 724 1.85 -43.07 -21.69
N ARG A 725 1.65 -41.79 -22.00
CA ARG A 725 0.36 -41.11 -21.84
C ARG A 725 -0.33 -40.89 -23.18
N SER A 726 0.34 -40.21 -24.11
CA SER A 726 -0.26 -39.84 -25.40
C SER A 726 0.26 -40.67 -26.57
N GLY A 727 1.42 -41.33 -26.42
CA GLY A 727 2.11 -41.97 -27.54
C GLY A 727 2.65 -41.00 -28.61
N ALA A 728 2.48 -39.68 -28.43
CA ALA A 728 2.79 -38.68 -29.44
C ALA A 728 4.27 -38.27 -29.51
N CYS A 729 5.10 -38.77 -28.59
CA CYS A 729 6.54 -38.55 -28.58
C CYS A 729 7.31 -39.83 -28.22
N PRO A 730 8.58 -39.98 -28.62
CA PRO A 730 9.40 -41.15 -28.27
C PRO A 730 9.88 -41.13 -26.81
N PHE A 731 9.80 -39.98 -26.13
CA PHE A 731 10.32 -39.75 -24.78
C PHE A 731 9.34 -40.21 -23.69
N GLY A 732 9.85 -40.92 -22.69
CA GLY A 732 9.08 -41.56 -21.63
C GLY A 732 9.44 -41.06 -20.23
N TYR A 733 9.12 -41.86 -19.21
CA TYR A 733 9.44 -41.53 -17.82
C TYR A 733 10.93 -41.74 -17.48
N GLY A 734 11.49 -40.84 -16.67
CA GLY A 734 12.84 -40.97 -16.10
C GLY A 734 13.97 -40.44 -16.98
N GLU A 735 15.17 -40.35 -16.40
CA GLU A 735 16.34 -39.66 -16.99
C GLU A 735 16.79 -40.26 -18.33
N GLN A 736 16.68 -41.58 -18.47
CA GLN A 736 17.12 -42.33 -19.64
C GLN A 736 16.19 -42.16 -20.85
N ALA A 737 14.92 -41.86 -20.59
CA ALA A 737 13.90 -41.65 -21.62
C ALA A 737 13.48 -40.17 -21.74
N ALA A 738 14.22 -39.26 -21.10
CA ALA A 738 13.97 -37.82 -21.12
C ALA A 738 14.61 -37.16 -22.35
N SER A 739 13.94 -36.14 -22.90
CA SER A 739 14.58 -35.24 -23.87
C SER A 739 15.63 -34.38 -23.18
N LYS A 740 16.52 -33.75 -23.95
CA LYS A 740 17.59 -32.90 -23.37
C LYS A 740 17.07 -31.75 -22.49
N TYR A 741 15.81 -31.33 -22.66
CA TYR A 741 15.18 -30.24 -21.90
C TYR A 741 14.40 -30.71 -20.66
N THR A 742 14.23 -32.03 -20.47
CA THR A 742 13.38 -32.59 -19.41
C THR A 742 14.12 -33.52 -18.45
N LYS A 743 15.46 -33.52 -18.57
CA LYS A 743 16.41 -34.17 -17.66
C LYS A 743 16.49 -33.50 -16.30
N GLY A 744 16.84 -34.26 -15.27
CA GLY A 744 17.00 -33.77 -13.89
C GLY A 744 18.08 -32.70 -13.73
N SER A 745 19.05 -32.70 -14.63
CA SER A 745 20.16 -31.73 -14.70
C SER A 745 19.80 -30.40 -15.39
N CYS A 746 18.64 -30.30 -16.03
CA CYS A 746 18.22 -29.10 -16.75
C CYS A 746 17.69 -28.02 -15.79
N ILE A 747 18.13 -26.77 -15.98
CA ILE A 747 17.60 -25.61 -15.26
C ILE A 747 16.34 -25.14 -15.98
N VAL A 748 15.19 -25.60 -15.49
CA VAL A 748 13.89 -25.34 -16.12
C VAL A 748 13.11 -24.19 -15.46
N ARG A 749 13.46 -23.83 -14.23
CA ARG A 749 12.81 -22.75 -13.48
C ARG A 749 13.46 -21.40 -13.77
N LYS A 750 12.64 -20.37 -13.92
CA LYS A 750 13.08 -18.97 -14.11
C LYS A 750 13.95 -18.44 -12.96
N ASP A 751 13.67 -18.88 -11.73
CA ASP A 751 14.42 -18.51 -10.52
C ASP A 751 15.75 -19.26 -10.35
N LYS A 752 16.11 -20.13 -11.31
CA LYS A 752 17.33 -20.95 -11.33
C LYS A 752 17.45 -21.96 -10.18
N LYS A 753 16.39 -22.20 -9.40
CA LYS A 753 16.39 -23.27 -8.41
C LYS A 753 16.38 -24.64 -9.10
N SER A 754 16.94 -25.64 -8.44
CA SER A 754 16.86 -27.03 -8.89
C SER A 754 15.42 -27.55 -8.73
N GLY A 755 14.89 -28.18 -9.77
CA GLY A 755 13.56 -28.78 -9.72
C GLY A 755 12.90 -28.90 -11.09
N CYS A 756 12.71 -30.13 -11.54
CA CYS A 756 12.03 -30.50 -12.80
C CYS A 756 10.74 -31.30 -12.57
N GLY A 757 10.32 -31.43 -11.31
CA GLY A 757 9.23 -32.34 -10.92
C GLY A 757 9.57 -33.79 -11.31
N MET A 758 8.63 -34.47 -11.96
CA MET A 758 8.87 -35.81 -12.54
C MET A 758 9.77 -35.68 -13.77
N VAL A 759 10.93 -36.34 -13.81
CA VAL A 759 11.83 -36.35 -14.99
C VAL A 759 11.20 -37.12 -16.16
N GLY A 760 11.45 -36.67 -17.40
CA GLY A 760 11.03 -37.38 -18.62
C GLY A 760 10.14 -36.57 -19.57
N GLY A 761 9.80 -37.18 -20.71
CA GLY A 761 8.94 -36.59 -21.74
C GLY A 761 9.61 -35.56 -22.64
N ALA A 762 8.87 -35.02 -23.61
CA ALA A 762 9.27 -33.91 -24.48
C ALA A 762 8.47 -32.65 -24.16
N ALA A 763 9.13 -31.50 -24.12
CA ALA A 763 8.49 -30.21 -23.92
C ALA A 763 8.27 -29.48 -25.24
N TRP A 764 7.29 -28.59 -25.32
CA TRP A 764 7.13 -27.70 -26.49
C TRP A 764 8.14 -26.55 -26.49
N THR A 765 8.57 -26.11 -25.30
CA THR A 765 9.53 -25.00 -25.13
C THR A 765 10.69 -25.44 -24.24
N LYS A 766 11.82 -24.73 -24.36
CA LYS A 766 13.01 -25.01 -23.54
C LYS A 766 12.75 -24.75 -22.05
N ASN A 767 12.03 -23.66 -21.75
CA ASN A 767 11.71 -23.22 -20.39
C ASN A 767 10.29 -23.64 -19.99
N TRP A 768 9.97 -24.93 -20.08
CA TRP A 768 8.60 -25.47 -19.94
C TRP A 768 7.94 -25.37 -18.54
N LEU A 769 8.57 -24.66 -17.59
CA LEU A 769 7.96 -24.25 -16.32
C LEU A 769 7.75 -22.72 -16.23
N THR A 770 8.13 -21.97 -17.26
CA THR A 770 7.93 -20.53 -17.38
C THR A 770 6.82 -20.27 -18.38
N PHE A 771 5.81 -19.52 -17.98
CA PHE A 771 4.73 -19.10 -18.85
C PHE A 771 5.05 -17.73 -19.44
N ASP A 772 5.50 -17.72 -20.69
CA ASP A 772 5.84 -16.56 -21.51
C ASP A 772 5.28 -16.74 -22.94
N ASN A 773 5.74 -15.97 -23.93
CA ASN A 773 5.32 -16.15 -25.33
C ASN A 773 6.27 -17.02 -26.16
N SER A 774 7.18 -17.80 -25.53
CA SER A 774 8.18 -18.61 -26.23
C SER A 774 7.59 -19.68 -27.15
N TYR A 775 6.39 -20.20 -26.83
CA TYR A 775 5.65 -21.10 -27.72
C TYR A 775 5.42 -20.50 -29.12
N TYR A 776 5.20 -19.18 -29.20
CA TYR A 776 4.98 -18.48 -30.47
C TYR A 776 6.28 -17.99 -31.10
N THR A 777 7.29 -17.59 -30.30
CA THR A 777 8.54 -17.03 -30.84
C THR A 777 9.53 -18.10 -31.29
N ASP A 778 9.62 -19.20 -30.55
CA ASP A 778 10.62 -20.25 -30.75
C ASP A 778 10.07 -21.45 -31.55
N TYR A 779 8.88 -21.32 -32.15
CA TYR A 779 8.21 -22.42 -32.86
C TYR A 779 9.07 -23.09 -33.95
N LYS A 780 9.90 -22.32 -34.67
CA LYS A 780 10.83 -22.86 -35.67
C LYS A 780 11.86 -23.80 -35.03
N GLN A 781 12.36 -23.45 -33.84
CA GLN A 781 13.29 -24.30 -33.10
C GLN A 781 12.59 -25.59 -32.67
N ALA A 782 11.30 -25.52 -32.29
CA ALA A 782 10.51 -26.72 -31.97
C ALA A 782 10.23 -27.60 -33.20
N MET A 783 10.17 -27.03 -34.41
CA MET A 783 10.07 -27.78 -35.67
C MET A 783 11.39 -28.44 -36.09
N ASP A 784 12.52 -27.80 -35.78
CA ASP A 784 13.86 -28.26 -36.19
C ASP A 784 14.53 -29.19 -35.17
N ASP A 785 14.09 -29.19 -33.91
CA ASP A 785 14.71 -29.93 -32.80
C ASP A 785 13.87 -31.13 -32.35
N ASP A 786 14.34 -32.35 -32.63
CA ASP A 786 13.70 -33.61 -32.25
C ASP A 786 13.51 -33.81 -30.73
N ASP A 787 14.19 -33.04 -29.87
CA ASP A 787 13.99 -33.05 -28.41
C ASP A 787 12.83 -32.15 -27.93
N LEU A 788 12.27 -31.33 -28.81
CA LEU A 788 11.10 -30.50 -28.58
C LEU A 788 9.87 -31.10 -29.27
N MET A 789 8.69 -30.72 -28.77
CA MET A 789 7.42 -31.16 -29.30
C MET A 789 6.82 -30.09 -30.19
N TRP A 790 6.36 -30.49 -31.38
CA TRP A 790 5.53 -29.68 -32.26
C TRP A 790 4.49 -30.58 -32.94
N LEU A 791 3.21 -30.43 -32.59
CA LEU A 791 2.14 -31.29 -33.13
C LEU A 791 1.55 -30.72 -34.42
N PRO A 792 0.86 -31.55 -35.23
CA PRO A 792 0.07 -31.07 -36.36
C PRO A 792 -0.93 -29.97 -35.98
N THR A 793 -1.53 -30.03 -34.79
CA THR A 793 -2.43 -28.99 -34.29
C THR A 793 -1.70 -27.70 -33.90
N ASP A 794 -0.41 -27.77 -33.52
CA ASP A 794 0.44 -26.60 -33.27
C ASP A 794 0.88 -25.93 -34.58
N ALA A 795 1.28 -26.72 -35.58
CA ALA A 795 1.69 -26.24 -36.90
C ALA A 795 0.58 -25.43 -37.60
N CYS A 796 -0.67 -25.91 -37.55
CA CYS A 796 -1.77 -25.22 -38.23
C CYS A 796 -2.00 -23.78 -37.71
N LEU A 797 -1.57 -23.44 -36.49
CA LEU A 797 -1.77 -22.11 -35.92
C LEU A 797 -0.97 -21.02 -36.63
N HIS A 798 0.16 -21.36 -37.26
CA HIS A 798 0.97 -20.40 -38.04
C HIS A 798 0.77 -20.54 -39.56
N GLU A 799 0.06 -21.58 -40.01
CA GLU A 799 -0.21 -21.89 -41.42
C GLU A 799 -1.60 -21.40 -41.86
N ASP A 800 -2.64 -21.63 -41.05
CA ASP A 800 -4.01 -21.22 -41.35
C ASP A 800 -4.13 -19.68 -41.40
N PRO A 801 -4.73 -19.09 -42.45
CA PRO A 801 -4.78 -17.65 -42.63
C PRO A 801 -5.41 -16.85 -41.48
N GLU A 802 -6.38 -17.42 -40.76
CA GLU A 802 -7.06 -16.74 -39.66
C GLU A 802 -6.31 -16.92 -38.34
N PHE A 803 -5.84 -18.13 -38.02
CA PHE A 803 -5.04 -18.37 -36.82
C PHE A 803 -3.71 -17.60 -36.85
N LYS A 804 -3.08 -17.56 -38.03
CA LYS A 804 -1.77 -16.92 -38.24
C LYS A 804 -1.73 -15.46 -37.78
N LYS A 805 -2.84 -14.72 -37.91
CA LYS A 805 -2.95 -13.32 -37.47
C LYS A 805 -2.71 -13.20 -35.97
N TYR A 806 -3.34 -14.06 -35.18
CA TYR A 806 -3.20 -14.07 -33.72
C TYR A 806 -1.89 -14.70 -33.29
N PHE A 807 -1.41 -15.73 -33.99
CA PHE A 807 -0.13 -16.38 -33.71
C PHE A 807 1.03 -15.38 -33.75
N TYR A 808 1.14 -14.58 -34.83
CA TYR A 808 2.18 -13.57 -34.94
C TYR A 808 1.94 -12.34 -34.06
N LYS A 809 0.69 -12.01 -33.74
CA LYS A 809 0.37 -11.00 -32.72
C LYS A 809 0.99 -11.39 -31.37
N TYR A 810 0.82 -12.63 -30.95
CA TYR A 810 1.34 -13.13 -29.67
C TYR A 810 2.85 -13.35 -29.66
N ALA A 811 3.43 -13.73 -30.81
CA ALA A 811 4.88 -13.74 -30.98
C ALA A 811 5.51 -12.35 -30.80
N GLY A 812 4.88 -11.30 -31.32
CA GLY A 812 5.37 -9.92 -31.23
C GLY A 812 5.04 -9.19 -29.93
N ASP A 813 3.98 -9.61 -29.22
CA ASP A 813 3.47 -8.93 -28.03
C ASP A 813 3.00 -9.92 -26.95
N GLN A 814 3.87 -10.13 -25.96
CA GLN A 814 3.56 -10.98 -24.80
C GLN A 814 2.42 -10.42 -23.94
N ALA A 815 2.28 -9.09 -23.83
CA ALA A 815 1.23 -8.49 -23.02
C ALA A 815 -0.15 -8.74 -23.64
N ALA A 816 -0.24 -8.63 -24.97
CA ALA A 816 -1.45 -8.99 -25.71
C ALA A 816 -1.79 -10.49 -25.58
N PHE A 817 -0.78 -11.36 -25.66
CA PHE A 817 -0.97 -12.79 -25.38
C PHE A 817 -1.54 -13.02 -23.97
N PHE A 818 -0.94 -12.41 -22.95
CA PHE A 818 -1.38 -12.57 -21.56
C PHE A 818 -2.80 -12.08 -21.32
N GLN A 819 -3.18 -10.96 -21.92
CA GLN A 819 -4.54 -10.42 -21.83
C GLN A 819 -5.56 -11.38 -22.46
N ASP A 820 -5.30 -11.82 -23.69
CA ASP A 820 -6.21 -12.70 -24.43
C ASP A 820 -6.27 -14.09 -23.80
N TYR A 821 -5.14 -14.64 -23.33
CA TYR A 821 -5.08 -15.90 -22.60
C TYR A 821 -5.91 -15.84 -21.31
N ALA A 822 -5.78 -14.77 -20.52
CA ALA A 822 -6.55 -14.64 -19.28
C ALA A 822 -8.06 -14.58 -19.54
N SER A 823 -8.48 -13.92 -20.62
CA SER A 823 -9.88 -13.88 -21.06
C SER A 823 -10.39 -15.25 -21.49
N ALA A 824 -9.65 -15.94 -22.37
CA ALA A 824 -10.04 -17.25 -22.88
C ALA A 824 -10.02 -18.33 -21.80
N HIS A 825 -9.02 -18.32 -20.92
CA HIS A 825 -8.94 -19.24 -19.76
C HIS A 825 -10.08 -19.00 -18.78
N LYS A 826 -10.42 -17.74 -18.49
CA LYS A 826 -11.59 -17.42 -17.67
C LYS A 826 -12.87 -17.99 -18.29
N LYS A 827 -13.10 -17.73 -19.59
CA LYS A 827 -14.26 -18.25 -20.32
C LYS A 827 -14.31 -19.77 -20.21
N LEU A 828 -13.21 -20.47 -20.51
CA LEU A 828 -13.09 -21.92 -20.34
C LEU A 828 -13.45 -22.40 -18.92
N SER A 829 -12.99 -21.70 -17.90
CA SER A 829 -13.19 -22.05 -16.51
C SER A 829 -14.64 -21.85 -16.04
N GLU A 830 -15.42 -21.01 -16.72
CA GLU A 830 -16.79 -20.64 -16.34
C GLU A 830 -17.87 -21.32 -17.20
N LEU A 831 -17.52 -21.87 -18.36
CA LEU A 831 -18.45 -22.61 -19.22
C LEU A 831 -18.96 -23.89 -18.55
N GLY A 832 -20.26 -24.14 -18.68
CA GLY A 832 -20.92 -25.34 -18.12
C GLY A 832 -21.00 -25.38 -16.60
N CYS A 833 -20.65 -24.29 -15.91
CA CYS A 833 -20.63 -24.24 -14.45
C CYS A 833 -21.99 -23.83 -13.87
N LYS A 834 -22.35 -24.43 -12.74
CA LYS A 834 -23.39 -23.92 -11.84
C LYS A 834 -22.71 -23.26 -10.64
N PHE A 835 -23.16 -22.05 -10.27
CA PHE A 835 -22.62 -21.31 -9.14
C PHE A 835 -23.64 -21.23 -8.00
N ASP A 836 -23.15 -21.28 -6.76
CA ASP A 836 -23.88 -21.03 -5.54
C ASP A 836 -23.02 -20.15 -4.60
N PRO A 837 -23.37 -18.87 -4.39
CA PRO A 837 -24.55 -18.18 -4.93
C PRO A 837 -24.50 -18.02 -6.46
N PRO A 838 -25.64 -17.83 -7.16
CA PRO A 838 -25.68 -17.75 -8.64
C PRO A 838 -24.78 -16.67 -9.26
N ALA A 839 -24.51 -15.59 -8.53
CA ALA A 839 -23.60 -14.53 -8.97
C ALA A 839 -22.13 -14.99 -9.03
N GLY A 840 -21.79 -16.04 -8.27
CA GLY A 840 -20.44 -16.40 -7.87
C GLY A 840 -19.81 -15.29 -7.02
N PHE A 841 -18.54 -15.46 -6.67
CA PHE A 841 -17.74 -14.44 -6.00
C PHE A 841 -16.28 -14.47 -6.48
N GLN A 842 -15.49 -13.47 -6.07
CA GLN A 842 -14.07 -13.34 -6.40
C GLN A 842 -13.23 -13.36 -5.13
N ILE A 843 -11.96 -13.78 -5.21
CA ILE A 843 -11.06 -13.96 -4.06
C ILE A 843 -9.83 -13.07 -4.10
#